data_AF-A0A0F2PPK9-F1
#
_entry.id   AF-A0A0F2PPK9-F1
#
_cell.length_a   1.000
_cell.length_b   1.000
_cell.length_c   1.000
_cell.angle_alpha   90.00
_cell.angle_beta   90.00
_cell.angle_gamma   90.00
#
_symmetry.space_group_name_H-M   'P 1'
#
loop_
_entity.id
_entity.type
_entity.pdbx_description
1 polymer ?
#
loop_
_entity_poly.entity_id
_entity_poly.type
_entity_poly.pdbx_seq_one_letter_code
_entity_poly.pdbx_strand_id
1 'polypeptide(L)'
;MKKKVVKKILVMGMTLLFMVSPFMATAPALAAEKQAAGEVKPAPQAQTGVSLEKAIEIAKGKLDIPTGLDKFSSDYNEANGKGYWNLRWYSTKSPEGNFNVSVSSDSGEITNIDYYRSYTPGHYTGLPRYTREQSLEIAKKQAAKMLPEKFGQTVLSPPPPYEVTVFRDRDYPVEYNFNFTRTYSGIPVASQGINVAVNGENGEVVRFNSNWDDSLVLPSSQGSISEGKAREIFMDKGGFELTYFMPRLGDDPDQAGPLKLVYRPKPPGRFIIDAFSGELYDPREKYFMLDEYGGGGGDMGMKLSLSSVQKVMTPEENRAVQEMKGMLSADGAQKKAEAAVKVPDGFTLTAKNLDRKYDVPGLRLWRFSYEDKEKKNNMSIEVNAFNGELLSFNKNNYDEMEYYKEPQVKFSREQAERIALDTISRLQPGKAGQVILRDVDPEIGPWVKFSKSPLARSFWFNYARLVNGIVYPENGFRVRVDSTTGEVSSYDMSWLDTRFSGPEKVMDVQTINQKYLVEHPIKKTYSMMDSPWDRGGEDENKFYLVYYVPGGYDIMYDAATGTEIDYSGKPVIKKDKAFSDISGTPAEQDILLLASEGIVSGDGGKFRPGETVTVAELVAMLVKADKRGYYGDAPAAGEAWYKQYMDLALATGILEKGMSFNPEGGVNRLQMARLLINAKGYGKLARLPELFNLSVGDATSVPKDYRGYVAAVVGLGIMPAESGKFAPAKMVTRGEAATMLVRMLKL
;
A
#
# COMPACT_ATOMS: atom_id res chain seq x y z
N MET A 1 32.80 -69.45 55.23
CA MET A 1 34.08 -68.97 55.82
C MET A 1 34.80 -68.16 54.75
N LYS A 2 35.56 -67.08 54.99
CA LYS A 2 35.85 -66.18 56.13
C LYS A 2 35.98 -64.75 55.51
N LYS A 3 35.40 -63.69 56.07
CA LYS A 3 36.06 -62.64 56.92
C LYS A 3 37.44 -62.14 56.42
N LYS A 4 37.87 -60.87 56.58
CA LYS A 4 37.29 -59.50 56.79
C LYS A 4 38.48 -58.56 57.14
N VAL A 5 38.45 -57.24 56.82
CA VAL A 5 39.33 -56.17 57.40
C VAL A 5 40.80 -56.26 56.88
N VAL A 6 41.63 -55.20 56.66
CA VAL A 6 42.06 -54.04 57.50
C VAL A 6 42.22 -52.70 56.74
N LYS A 7 42.15 -51.58 57.48
CA LYS A 7 42.28 -50.15 57.10
C LYS A 7 43.69 -49.67 56.68
N LYS A 8 43.76 -48.65 55.79
CA LYS A 8 44.45 -47.30 55.84
C LYS A 8 44.76 -46.74 54.42
N ILE A 9 44.99 -45.43 54.12
CA ILE A 9 44.65 -44.10 54.71
C ILE A 9 44.93 -42.97 53.66
N LEU A 10 44.37 -41.75 53.81
CA LEU A 10 44.62 -40.47 53.06
C LEU A 10 44.29 -40.46 51.53
N VAL A 11 43.36 -39.58 51.04
CA VAL A 11 43.54 -38.16 50.57
C VAL A 11 44.25 -38.09 49.20
N MET A 12 43.76 -37.42 48.12
CA MET A 12 42.77 -36.33 47.92
C MET A 12 42.06 -36.53 46.54
N GLY A 13 40.96 -35.86 46.11
CA GLY A 13 40.03 -34.92 46.77
C GLY A 13 39.68 -33.67 45.92
N MET A 14 38.65 -33.72 45.06
CA MET A 14 38.12 -32.58 44.27
C MET A 14 36.60 -32.71 44.01
N THR A 15 35.92 -31.62 43.63
CA THR A 15 34.47 -31.38 43.80
C THR A 15 33.67 -31.38 42.49
N LEU A 16 32.36 -31.70 42.54
CA LEU A 16 31.40 -31.28 41.50
C LEU A 16 29.96 -31.03 42.03
N LEU A 17 29.15 -30.38 41.18
CA LEU A 17 27.83 -29.77 41.39
C LEU A 17 26.73 -30.68 41.96
N PHE A 18 25.72 -30.10 42.63
CA PHE A 18 24.41 -29.78 42.00
C PHE A 18 23.41 -29.03 42.90
N MET A 19 22.42 -28.39 42.23
CA MET A 19 20.97 -28.42 42.50
C MET A 19 20.21 -27.15 42.98
N VAL A 20 18.96 -27.09 42.49
CA VAL A 20 17.73 -26.35 42.86
C VAL A 20 17.61 -24.82 42.64
N SER A 21 16.54 -24.48 41.93
CA SER A 21 15.77 -23.21 41.93
C SER A 21 14.85 -23.14 43.19
N PRO A 22 13.77 -22.33 43.30
CA PRO A 22 13.30 -21.18 42.48
C PRO A 22 12.87 -19.97 43.38
N PHE A 23 11.99 -19.12 42.82
CA PHE A 23 11.08 -18.16 43.47
C PHE A 23 11.48 -16.69 43.70
N MET A 24 10.47 -15.83 43.55
CA MET A 24 10.47 -14.39 43.80
C MET A 24 10.27 -14.10 45.30
N ALA A 25 10.81 -12.98 45.80
CA ALA A 25 10.02 -11.84 46.29
C ALA A 25 10.89 -10.74 46.94
N THR A 26 10.30 -9.55 47.10
CA THR A 26 10.73 -8.42 47.96
C THR A 26 12.13 -7.82 47.76
N ALA A 27 12.15 -6.52 47.45
CA ALA A 27 13.27 -5.65 47.80
C ALA A 27 13.14 -5.21 49.27
N PRO A 28 14.27 -4.91 49.93
CA PRO A 28 14.34 -3.66 50.69
C PRO A 28 15.58 -2.83 50.31
N ALA A 29 15.49 -1.50 50.47
CA ALA A 29 16.60 -0.59 50.23
C ALA A 29 17.40 -0.31 51.51
N LEU A 30 18.73 -0.37 51.40
CA LEU A 30 19.77 0.20 52.27
C LEU A 30 21.08 0.11 51.47
N ALA A 31 22.09 0.96 51.62
CA ALA A 31 22.17 2.38 51.97
C ALA A 31 23.54 2.87 51.43
N ALA A 32 23.72 4.15 51.15
CA ALA A 32 24.92 4.61 50.46
C ALA A 32 26.18 4.54 51.33
N GLU A 33 27.23 3.87 50.83
CA GLU A 33 28.60 4.06 51.30
C GLU A 33 29.40 4.80 50.21
N LYS A 34 29.94 5.97 50.54
CA LYS A 34 30.76 6.77 49.63
C LYS A 34 32.19 6.25 49.62
N GLN A 35 32.58 5.55 48.56
CA GLN A 35 34.01 5.46 48.19
C GLN A 35 34.37 6.55 47.18
N ALA A 36 35.63 6.98 47.23
CA ALA A 36 36.11 8.19 46.56
C ALA A 36 36.27 7.99 45.04
N ALA A 37 36.24 9.10 44.29
CA ALA A 37 36.47 9.10 42.85
C ALA A 37 37.92 8.70 42.54
N GLY A 38 38.11 7.50 41.98
CA GLY A 38 39.27 7.21 41.14
C GLY A 38 39.08 7.86 39.77
N GLU A 39 40.13 8.46 39.22
CA GLU A 39 40.09 9.04 37.87
C GLU A 39 39.85 7.93 36.83
N VAL A 40 38.64 7.90 36.26
CA VAL A 40 38.35 7.07 35.09
C VAL A 40 39.12 7.67 33.92
N LYS A 41 40.27 7.07 33.58
CA LYS A 41 40.94 7.35 32.31
C LYS A 41 39.91 7.17 31.18
N PRO A 42 39.77 8.15 30.26
CA PRO A 42 38.88 7.97 29.12
C PRO A 42 39.29 6.71 28.35
N ALA A 43 38.30 6.00 27.81
CA ALA A 43 38.56 4.87 26.92
C ALA A 43 39.42 5.34 25.73
N PRO A 44 40.25 4.47 25.13
CA PRO A 44 41.04 4.84 23.96
C PRO A 44 40.12 5.39 22.87
N GLN A 45 40.35 6.64 22.44
CA GLN A 45 39.68 7.18 21.26
C GLN A 45 40.07 6.31 20.07
N ALA A 46 39.07 5.75 19.38
CA ALA A 46 39.29 5.15 18.06
C ALA A 46 39.91 6.20 17.14
N GLN A 47 40.96 5.84 16.39
CA GLN A 47 41.63 6.74 15.45
C GLN A 47 40.78 6.92 14.18
N THR A 48 39.66 7.59 14.36
CA THR A 48 38.74 8.09 13.33
C THR A 48 39.37 9.25 12.58
N GLY A 49 39.11 9.38 11.28
CA GLY A 49 39.61 10.51 10.46
C GLY A 49 39.01 11.86 10.87
N VAL A 50 37.80 11.83 11.43
CA VAL A 50 37.02 12.97 11.92
C VAL A 50 36.66 12.68 13.38
N SER A 51 37.11 13.53 14.31
CA SER A 51 36.76 13.39 15.73
C SER A 51 35.30 13.78 16.03
N LEU A 52 34.80 13.42 17.21
CA LEU A 52 33.46 13.80 17.67
C LEU A 52 33.25 15.32 17.68
N GLU A 53 34.25 16.08 18.14
CA GLU A 53 34.22 17.55 18.15
C GLU A 53 34.08 18.09 16.72
N LYS A 54 34.85 17.51 15.78
CA LYS A 54 34.81 17.90 14.37
C LYS A 54 33.49 17.52 13.70
N ALA A 55 32.90 16.36 14.04
CA ALA A 55 31.57 15.97 13.58
C ALA A 55 30.49 16.94 14.07
N ILE A 56 30.57 17.40 15.33
CA ILE A 56 29.67 18.41 15.90
C ILE A 56 29.84 19.77 15.23
N GLU A 57 31.07 20.20 14.91
CA GLU A 57 31.34 21.41 14.13
C GLU A 57 30.72 21.32 12.72
N ILE A 58 30.93 20.19 12.02
CA ILE A 58 30.40 19.97 10.66
C ILE A 58 28.87 20.01 10.67
N ALA A 59 28.23 19.32 11.62
CA ALA A 59 26.78 19.31 11.78
C ALA A 59 26.24 20.73 12.00
N LYS A 60 26.77 21.48 12.98
CA LYS A 60 26.33 22.85 13.29
C LYS A 60 26.69 23.88 12.21
N GLY A 61 27.76 23.67 11.44
CA GLY A 61 28.12 24.51 10.31
C GLY A 61 27.22 24.30 9.08
N LYS A 62 26.59 23.12 8.95
CA LYS A 62 25.66 22.79 7.86
C LYS A 62 24.18 22.89 8.24
N LEU A 63 23.81 22.75 9.51
CA LEU A 63 22.43 22.57 9.98
C LEU A 63 22.06 23.51 11.13
N ASP A 64 20.89 24.14 10.99
CA ASP A 64 20.29 25.02 11.98
C ASP A 64 19.63 24.21 13.10
N ILE A 65 20.43 23.73 14.06
CA ILE A 65 19.97 22.86 15.15
C ILE A 65 18.92 23.58 16.03
N PRO A 66 17.71 23.03 16.22
CA PRO A 66 16.62 23.70 16.95
C PRO A 66 16.96 24.00 18.42
N THR A 67 16.86 25.27 18.82
CA THR A 67 17.27 25.77 20.16
C THR A 67 16.42 25.26 21.33
N GLY A 68 15.25 24.68 21.06
CA GLY A 68 14.39 24.04 22.07
C GLY A 68 14.86 22.65 22.53
N LEU A 69 15.94 22.11 21.94
CA LEU A 69 16.48 20.79 22.27
C LEU A 69 17.61 20.96 23.30
N ASP A 70 17.26 20.83 24.58
CA ASP A 70 18.13 21.21 25.71
C ASP A 70 19.10 20.12 26.19
N LYS A 71 19.05 18.93 25.57
CA LYS A 71 19.96 17.81 25.84
C LYS A 71 20.71 17.39 24.59
N PHE A 72 21.90 16.83 24.80
CA PHE A 72 22.75 16.26 23.77
C PHE A 72 23.27 14.89 24.21
N SER A 73 23.42 13.98 23.25
CA SER A 73 24.14 12.71 23.39
C SER A 73 24.75 12.32 22.05
N SER A 74 25.81 11.52 22.07
CA SER A 74 26.45 11.00 20.86
C SER A 74 26.95 9.58 21.05
N ASP A 75 26.93 8.82 19.97
CA ASP A 75 27.48 7.47 19.89
C ASP A 75 28.32 7.29 18.60
N TYR A 76 29.13 6.23 18.56
CA TYR A 76 29.90 5.82 17.40
C TYR A 76 29.47 4.41 17.02
N ASN A 77 29.06 4.22 15.75
CA ASN A 77 28.74 2.91 15.19
C ASN A 77 29.61 2.67 13.96
N GLU A 78 30.12 1.45 13.82
CA GLU A 78 30.92 1.03 12.68
C GLU A 78 30.38 -0.29 12.15
N ALA A 79 30.09 -0.34 10.85
CA ALA A 79 29.56 -1.52 10.18
C ALA A 79 30.16 -1.62 8.77
N ASN A 80 30.53 -2.82 8.34
CA ASN A 80 31.11 -3.10 7.02
C ASN A 80 32.29 -2.17 6.64
N GLY A 81 33.12 -1.80 7.64
CA GLY A 81 34.26 -0.90 7.46
C GLY A 81 33.91 0.58 7.26
N LYS A 82 32.68 1.00 7.56
CA LYS A 82 32.22 2.39 7.49
C LYS A 82 31.82 2.86 8.89
N GLY A 83 32.53 3.87 9.41
CA GLY A 83 32.27 4.45 10.73
C GLY A 83 31.39 5.70 10.68
N TYR A 84 30.58 5.89 11.72
CA TYR A 84 29.62 6.99 11.84
C TYR A 84 29.53 7.52 13.26
N TRP A 85 29.72 8.82 13.43
CA TRP A 85 29.29 9.56 14.62
C TRP A 85 27.81 9.89 14.50
N ASN A 86 27.00 9.37 15.42
CA ASN A 86 25.59 9.73 15.53
C ASN A 86 25.44 10.78 16.63
N LEU A 87 24.91 11.94 16.26
CA LEU A 87 24.80 13.12 17.09
C LEU A 87 23.31 13.38 17.32
N ARG A 88 22.89 13.43 18.59
CA ARG A 88 21.48 13.52 18.98
C ARG A 88 21.24 14.72 19.88
N TRP A 89 20.49 15.70 19.38
CA TRP A 89 19.93 16.80 20.17
C TRP A 89 18.47 16.49 20.49
N TYR A 90 18.06 16.59 21.75
CA TYR A 90 16.71 16.20 22.16
C TYR A 90 16.17 17.04 23.33
N SER A 91 14.86 17.01 23.51
CA SER A 91 14.15 17.53 24.69
C SER A 91 13.33 16.41 25.32
N THR A 92 13.38 16.27 26.64
CA THR A 92 12.45 15.44 27.43
C THR A 92 11.47 16.31 28.24
N LYS A 93 11.22 17.53 27.76
CA LYS A 93 10.18 18.43 28.26
C LYS A 93 9.13 18.53 27.15
N SER A 94 7.85 18.42 27.48
CA SER A 94 6.79 18.59 26.49
C SER A 94 6.82 20.02 25.90
N PRO A 95 6.75 20.21 24.57
CA PRO A 95 6.72 19.17 23.54
C PRO A 95 8.09 18.50 23.36
N GLU A 96 8.13 17.17 23.40
CA GLU A 96 9.37 16.42 23.22
C GLU A 96 9.82 16.49 21.74
N GLY A 97 11.12 16.34 21.51
CA GLY A 97 11.67 16.39 20.16
C GLY A 97 13.07 15.79 20.11
N ASN A 98 13.45 15.33 18.93
CA ASN A 98 14.69 14.61 18.70
C ASN A 98 15.22 14.91 17.29
N PHE A 99 16.41 15.51 17.21
CA PHE A 99 17.12 15.83 15.97
C PHE A 99 18.40 14.98 15.93
N ASN A 100 18.40 13.96 15.07
CA ASN A 100 19.49 13.02 14.89
C ASN A 100 20.28 13.40 13.64
N VAL A 101 21.62 13.35 13.69
CA VAL A 101 22.52 13.54 12.55
C VAL A 101 23.59 12.44 12.56
N SER A 102 23.77 11.74 11.45
CA SER A 102 24.89 10.81 11.25
C SER A 102 25.95 11.45 10.37
N VAL A 103 27.20 11.45 10.85
CA VAL A 103 28.37 12.00 10.17
C VAL A 103 29.39 10.89 9.97
N SER A 104 29.88 10.68 8.74
CA SER A 104 30.96 9.72 8.48
C SER A 104 32.21 10.08 9.28
N SER A 105 32.83 9.09 9.92
CA SER A 105 34.10 9.23 10.63
C SER A 105 35.30 9.48 9.73
N ASP A 106 35.14 9.33 8.42
CA ASP A 106 36.26 9.23 7.48
C ASP A 106 36.25 10.41 6.50
N SER A 107 35.08 10.73 5.94
CA SER A 107 34.88 11.85 5.01
C SER A 107 34.29 13.10 5.66
N GLY A 108 33.68 12.98 6.84
CA GLY A 108 32.88 14.06 7.43
C GLY A 108 31.59 14.38 6.66
N GLU A 109 31.17 13.53 5.71
CA GLU A 109 29.87 13.66 5.05
C GLU A 109 28.73 13.45 6.05
N ILE A 110 27.71 14.30 5.98
CA ILE A 110 26.44 14.07 6.68
C ILE A 110 25.64 13.07 5.84
N THR A 111 25.46 11.85 6.34
CA THR A 111 24.79 10.76 5.63
C THR A 111 23.33 10.58 6.04
N ASN A 112 22.96 11.01 7.25
CA ASN A 112 21.57 10.98 7.72
C ASN A 112 21.22 12.22 8.55
N ILE A 113 20.00 12.71 8.40
CA ILE A 113 19.32 13.65 9.30
C ILE A 113 17.90 13.13 9.49
N ASP A 114 17.46 12.98 10.74
CA ASP A 114 16.06 12.68 11.06
C ASP A 114 15.60 13.60 12.20
N TYR A 115 14.55 14.38 11.95
CA TYR A 115 14.00 15.33 12.90
C TYR A 115 12.55 15.02 13.25
N TYR A 116 12.36 14.55 14.48
CA TYR A 116 11.08 14.21 15.07
C TYR A 116 10.65 15.22 16.14
N ARG A 117 9.35 15.48 16.23
CA ARG A 117 8.69 16.16 17.36
C ARG A 117 7.52 15.28 17.83
N SER A 118 7.39 15.05 19.14
CA SER A 118 6.28 14.28 19.71
C SER A 118 4.94 15.00 19.65
N TYR A 119 4.98 16.31 19.35
CA TYR A 119 3.83 17.18 19.26
C TYR A 119 3.98 18.07 18.03
N THR A 120 3.17 17.79 17.01
CA THR A 120 2.89 18.71 15.93
C THR A 120 1.62 19.51 16.31
N PRO A 121 1.65 20.86 16.34
CA PRO A 121 0.52 21.63 16.86
C PRO A 121 -0.73 21.59 15.97
N GLY A 122 -1.75 20.84 16.41
CA GLY A 122 -3.12 20.89 15.90
C GLY A 122 -3.49 19.81 14.87
N HIS A 123 -4.80 19.65 14.66
CA HIS A 123 -5.30 18.91 13.50
C HIS A 123 -5.04 19.76 12.24
N TYR A 124 -4.32 19.21 11.26
CA TYR A 124 -4.08 19.85 9.97
C TYR A 124 -5.29 19.64 9.06
N THR A 125 -5.97 20.72 8.68
CA THR A 125 -7.12 20.68 7.79
C THR A 125 -6.78 21.34 6.46
N GLY A 126 -6.97 20.63 5.34
CA GLY A 126 -6.71 21.19 4.01
C GLY A 126 -5.22 21.34 3.66
N LEU A 127 -4.95 22.23 2.70
CA LEU A 127 -3.71 22.31 1.94
C LEU A 127 -2.49 22.67 2.78
N PRO A 128 -1.35 21.97 2.56
CA PRO A 128 -0.08 22.42 3.10
C PRO A 128 0.30 23.80 2.58
N ARG A 129 0.97 24.57 3.45
CA ARG A 129 1.44 25.93 3.17
C ARG A 129 2.40 26.01 1.98
N TYR A 130 3.21 24.99 1.78
CA TYR A 130 4.17 24.83 0.68
C TYR A 130 3.63 23.78 -0.31
N THR A 131 3.69 24.06 -1.61
CA THR A 131 3.37 23.04 -2.63
C THR A 131 4.52 22.03 -2.77
N ARG A 132 4.25 20.88 -3.39
CA ARG A 132 5.28 19.87 -3.68
C ARG A 132 6.44 20.44 -4.51
N GLU A 133 6.19 21.41 -5.38
CA GLU A 133 7.18 22.05 -6.25
C GLU A 133 8.06 23.01 -5.44
N GLN A 134 7.46 23.76 -4.50
CA GLN A 134 8.20 24.60 -3.56
C GLN A 134 9.06 23.76 -2.62
N SER A 135 8.51 22.64 -2.11
CA SER A 135 9.24 21.65 -1.32
C SER A 135 10.34 20.94 -2.12
N LEU A 136 10.17 20.72 -3.43
CA LEU A 136 11.22 20.19 -4.30
C LEU A 136 12.40 21.16 -4.41
N GLU A 137 12.15 22.46 -4.55
CA GLU A 137 13.23 23.47 -4.56
C GLU A 137 13.93 23.63 -3.20
N ILE A 138 13.22 23.37 -2.09
CA ILE A 138 13.84 23.25 -0.75
C ILE A 138 14.73 21.99 -0.72
N ALA A 139 14.22 20.84 -1.15
CA ALA A 139 14.93 19.56 -1.16
C ALA A 139 16.22 19.60 -2.01
N LYS A 140 16.16 20.16 -3.23
CA LYS A 140 17.32 20.37 -4.11
C LYS A 140 18.39 21.23 -3.44
N LYS A 141 18.00 22.35 -2.81
CA LYS A 141 18.92 23.26 -2.11
C LYS A 141 19.59 22.56 -0.93
N GLN A 142 18.85 21.77 -0.16
CA GLN A 142 19.42 20.99 0.95
C GLN A 142 20.40 19.92 0.44
N ALA A 143 20.04 19.16 -0.60
CA ALA A 143 20.93 18.15 -1.18
C ALA A 143 22.24 18.75 -1.69
N ALA A 144 22.17 19.87 -2.43
CA ALA A 144 23.33 20.63 -2.86
C ALA A 144 24.17 21.22 -1.69
N LYS A 145 23.53 21.63 -0.59
CA LYS A 145 24.21 22.13 0.63
C LYS A 145 24.93 21.00 1.40
N MET A 146 24.35 19.80 1.41
CA MET A 146 24.92 18.66 2.14
C MET A 146 26.06 17.98 1.36
N LEU A 147 25.77 17.54 0.12
CA LEU A 147 26.61 16.64 -0.69
C LEU A 147 26.64 17.09 -2.17
N PRO A 148 27.25 18.24 -2.52
CA PRO A 148 27.15 18.85 -3.85
C PRO A 148 27.62 17.94 -4.99
N GLU A 149 28.75 17.24 -4.83
CA GLU A 149 29.33 16.39 -5.87
C GLU A 149 28.52 15.11 -6.12
N LYS A 150 28.00 14.49 -5.05
CA LYS A 150 27.12 13.32 -5.15
C LYS A 150 25.77 13.72 -5.73
N PHE A 151 25.19 14.84 -5.30
CA PHE A 151 23.94 15.39 -5.86
C PHE A 151 24.07 15.72 -7.36
N GLY A 152 25.21 16.26 -7.81
CA GLY A 152 25.48 16.52 -9.23
C GLY A 152 25.50 15.28 -10.13
N GLN A 153 25.55 14.08 -9.54
CA GLN A 153 25.49 12.79 -10.24
C GLN A 153 24.10 12.11 -10.14
N THR A 154 23.07 12.82 -9.67
CA THR A 154 21.71 12.26 -9.47
C THR A 154 20.69 12.67 -10.51
N VAL A 155 19.63 11.88 -10.63
CA VAL A 155 18.37 12.25 -11.31
C VAL A 155 17.20 12.15 -10.33
N LEU A 156 16.26 13.09 -10.40
CA LEU A 156 15.03 13.05 -9.59
C LEU A 156 14.15 11.87 -10.04
N SER A 157 13.87 10.93 -9.13
CA SER A 157 12.87 9.89 -9.36
C SER A 157 11.47 10.50 -9.56
N PRO A 158 10.59 9.88 -10.37
CA PRO A 158 9.17 10.20 -10.29
C PRO A 158 8.66 9.93 -8.86
N PRO A 159 7.65 10.68 -8.37
CA PRO A 159 7.00 10.33 -7.11
C PRO A 159 6.37 8.93 -7.20
N PRO A 160 6.24 8.21 -6.07
CA PRO A 160 5.40 7.02 -6.02
C PRO A 160 3.94 7.39 -6.38
N PRO A 161 3.12 6.43 -6.87
CA PRO A 161 1.72 6.68 -7.21
C PRO A 161 0.84 7.00 -5.98
N TYR A 162 1.34 6.77 -4.77
CA TYR A 162 0.69 7.16 -3.52
C TYR A 162 0.84 8.67 -3.28
N GLU A 163 -0.07 9.46 -3.86
CA GLU A 163 -0.16 10.89 -3.63
C GLU A 163 -0.72 11.16 -2.21
N VAL A 164 -0.02 11.99 -1.44
CA VAL A 164 -0.44 12.34 -0.07
C VAL A 164 -1.81 13.02 -0.13
N THR A 165 -2.79 12.54 0.64
CA THR A 165 -4.16 13.08 0.61
C THR A 165 -4.25 14.44 1.31
N VAL A 166 -3.79 15.51 0.66
CA VAL A 166 -3.64 16.87 1.24
C VAL A 166 -4.95 17.53 1.71
N PHE A 167 -6.10 16.93 1.42
CA PHE A 167 -7.42 17.45 1.78
C PHE A 167 -8.18 16.65 2.85
N ARG A 168 -7.57 15.62 3.44
CA ARG A 168 -8.11 15.01 4.67
C ARG A 168 -7.69 15.84 5.87
N ASP A 169 -8.46 15.77 6.95
CA ASP A 169 -8.01 16.15 8.29
C ASP A 169 -6.89 15.17 8.70
N ARG A 170 -5.81 15.69 9.29
CA ARG A 170 -4.62 14.90 9.65
C ARG A 170 -4.14 15.25 11.04
N ASP A 171 -3.74 14.25 11.82
CA ASP A 171 -3.00 14.43 13.08
C ASP A 171 -1.48 14.55 12.85
N TYR A 172 -1.06 14.65 11.58
CA TYR A 172 0.32 14.71 11.12
C TYR A 172 0.45 15.64 9.90
N PRO A 173 1.60 16.31 9.72
CA PRO A 173 1.83 17.21 8.59
C PRO A 173 1.97 16.44 7.27
N VAL A 174 1.77 17.13 6.13
CA VAL A 174 2.19 16.58 4.83
C VAL A 174 3.72 16.49 4.77
N GLU A 175 4.29 15.31 4.52
CA GLU A 175 5.72 15.15 4.19
C GLU A 175 5.91 14.87 2.69
N TYR A 176 6.42 15.85 1.96
CA TYR A 176 6.84 15.66 0.58
C TYR A 176 8.22 15.02 0.52
N ASN A 177 8.26 13.74 0.11
CA ASN A 177 9.47 12.96 -0.03
C ASN A 177 9.98 13.01 -1.49
N PHE A 178 11.29 13.21 -1.65
CA PHE A 178 11.98 13.29 -2.94
C PHE A 178 13.19 12.36 -2.95
N ASN A 179 13.30 11.51 -3.96
CA ASN A 179 14.45 10.63 -4.17
C ASN A 179 15.25 11.15 -5.38
N PHE A 180 16.54 11.41 -5.16
CA PHE A 180 17.51 11.80 -6.16
C PHE A 180 18.45 10.60 -6.38
N THR A 181 18.09 9.73 -7.32
CA THR A 181 18.79 8.46 -7.59
C THR A 181 20.14 8.70 -8.22
N ARG A 182 21.19 8.04 -7.72
CA ARG A 182 22.55 8.04 -8.31
C ARG A 182 22.49 7.57 -9.76
N THR A 183 23.29 8.17 -10.62
CA THR A 183 23.52 7.68 -12.00
C THR A 183 24.97 7.26 -12.19
N TYR A 184 25.18 6.28 -13.07
CA TYR A 184 26.48 5.86 -13.56
C TYR A 184 26.43 5.79 -15.08
N SER A 185 27.28 6.58 -15.76
CA SER A 185 27.20 6.79 -17.22
C SER A 185 25.80 7.21 -17.70
N GLY A 186 25.08 8.00 -16.90
CA GLY A 186 23.70 8.45 -17.16
C GLY A 186 22.59 7.42 -16.87
N ILE A 187 22.94 6.18 -16.53
CA ILE A 187 21.98 5.12 -16.18
C ILE A 187 21.74 5.13 -14.66
N PRO A 188 20.48 5.14 -14.16
CA PRO A 188 20.19 5.07 -12.73
C PRO A 188 20.77 3.82 -12.04
N VAL A 189 21.10 3.95 -10.76
CA VAL A 189 21.54 2.86 -9.88
C VAL A 189 20.49 2.69 -8.79
N ALA A 190 19.75 1.58 -8.81
CA ALA A 190 18.67 1.33 -7.85
C ALA A 190 19.19 1.27 -6.40
N SER A 191 18.35 1.69 -5.45
CA SER A 191 18.67 1.84 -4.02
C SER A 191 19.85 2.76 -3.67
N GLN A 192 20.47 3.44 -4.64
CA GLN A 192 21.59 4.38 -4.44
C GLN A 192 21.15 5.82 -4.73
N GLY A 193 21.47 6.78 -3.87
CA GLY A 193 21.11 8.18 -4.06
C GLY A 193 20.86 8.95 -2.77
N ILE A 194 20.19 10.09 -2.90
CA ILE A 194 19.85 11.00 -1.79
C ILE A 194 18.33 11.10 -1.66
N ASN A 195 17.77 10.77 -0.50
CA ASN A 195 16.40 11.04 -0.11
C ASN A 195 16.32 12.35 0.71
N VAL A 196 15.31 13.18 0.44
CA VAL A 196 14.99 14.35 1.27
C VAL A 196 13.47 14.42 1.48
N ALA A 197 13.03 14.57 2.74
CA ALA A 197 11.64 14.83 3.10
C ALA A 197 11.47 16.25 3.64
N VAL A 198 10.51 16.98 3.09
CA VAL A 198 10.18 18.37 3.46
C VAL A 198 8.76 18.42 4.00
N ASN A 199 8.60 18.99 5.18
CA ASN A 199 7.30 19.26 5.80
C ASN A 199 6.58 20.36 5.02
N GLY A 200 5.42 20.06 4.46
CA GLY A 200 4.61 20.97 3.65
C GLY A 200 3.95 22.10 4.44
N GLU A 201 3.83 21.98 5.76
CA GLU A 201 3.16 22.98 6.62
C GLU A 201 4.08 24.16 6.97
N ASN A 202 5.39 23.93 7.03
CA ASN A 202 6.38 24.92 7.46
C ASN A 202 7.68 25.00 6.63
N GLY A 203 7.92 24.07 5.69
CA GLY A 203 9.11 24.03 4.85
C GLY A 203 10.37 23.48 5.52
N GLU A 204 10.29 22.96 6.75
CA GLU A 204 11.42 22.30 7.42
C GLU A 204 11.80 21.01 6.69
N VAL A 205 13.10 20.76 6.52
CA VAL A 205 13.61 19.43 6.14
C VAL A 205 13.55 18.54 7.37
N VAL A 206 12.67 17.53 7.34
CA VAL A 206 12.48 16.59 8.46
C VAL A 206 13.26 15.29 8.27
N ARG A 207 13.64 14.96 7.03
CA ARG A 207 14.50 13.82 6.71
C ARG A 207 15.51 14.15 5.63
N PHE A 208 16.72 13.68 5.80
CA PHE A 208 17.75 13.60 4.76
C PHE A 208 18.45 12.26 4.92
N ASN A 209 18.61 11.51 3.84
CA ASN A 209 19.38 10.27 3.86
C ASN A 209 20.19 10.15 2.57
N SER A 210 21.42 9.67 2.66
CA SER A 210 22.27 9.36 1.51
C SER A 210 22.71 7.90 1.60
N ASN A 211 22.04 7.02 0.87
CA ASN A 211 22.55 5.67 0.66
C ASN A 211 23.49 5.69 -0.54
N TRP A 212 24.79 5.72 -0.26
CA TRP A 212 25.81 5.87 -1.28
C TRP A 212 27.00 4.99 -0.95
N ASP A 213 27.37 4.11 -1.88
CA ASP A 213 28.52 3.24 -1.75
C ASP A 213 29.53 3.47 -2.87
N ASP A 214 30.61 4.15 -2.53
CA ASP A 214 31.71 4.48 -3.45
C ASP A 214 32.59 3.25 -3.79
N SER A 215 32.37 2.09 -3.15
CA SER A 215 33.08 0.83 -3.47
C SER A 215 32.42 -0.02 -4.56
N LEU A 216 31.20 0.32 -5.02
CA LEU A 216 30.43 -0.49 -5.96
C LEU A 216 31.10 -0.60 -7.34
N VAL A 217 31.39 -1.83 -7.74
CA VAL A 217 31.82 -2.19 -9.10
C VAL A 217 30.59 -2.45 -9.97
N LEU A 218 30.23 -1.46 -10.80
CA LEU A 218 29.12 -1.57 -11.76
C LEU A 218 29.62 -2.11 -13.11
N PRO A 219 28.92 -3.06 -13.76
CA PRO A 219 29.34 -3.59 -15.05
C PRO A 219 29.23 -2.53 -16.16
N SER A 220 30.09 -2.61 -17.18
CA SER A 220 30.00 -1.74 -18.35
C SER A 220 28.70 -1.96 -19.12
N SER A 221 28.05 -0.89 -19.58
CA SER A 221 26.88 -0.97 -20.45
C SER A 221 27.21 -1.29 -21.92
N GLN A 222 28.48 -1.48 -22.27
CA GLN A 222 28.90 -1.88 -23.60
C GLN A 222 28.48 -3.33 -23.90
N GLY A 223 27.87 -3.55 -25.07
CA GLY A 223 27.39 -4.88 -25.49
C GLY A 223 26.00 -5.25 -24.99
N SER A 224 25.35 -4.41 -24.17
CA SER A 224 23.95 -4.63 -23.79
C SER A 224 23.00 -4.47 -24.98
N ILE A 225 21.88 -5.18 -24.98
CA ILE A 225 20.77 -5.04 -25.94
C ILE A 225 20.21 -3.61 -25.94
N SER A 226 19.55 -3.24 -27.04
CA SER A 226 18.87 -1.94 -27.16
C SER A 226 17.52 -1.92 -26.45
N GLU A 227 17.03 -0.71 -26.12
CA GLU A 227 15.66 -0.51 -25.63
C GLU A 227 14.61 -1.03 -26.62
N GLY A 228 14.85 -0.90 -27.93
CA GLY A 228 14.01 -1.51 -28.96
C GLY A 228 13.91 -3.03 -28.79
N LYS A 229 15.04 -3.72 -28.55
CA LYS A 229 15.04 -5.17 -28.34
C LYS A 229 14.38 -5.56 -27.01
N ALA A 230 14.53 -4.76 -25.95
CA ALA A 230 13.80 -4.96 -24.70
C ALA A 230 12.28 -4.80 -24.89
N ARG A 231 11.82 -3.85 -25.73
CA ARG A 231 10.40 -3.68 -26.10
C ARG A 231 9.86 -4.89 -26.88
N GLU A 232 10.62 -5.43 -27.83
CA GLU A 232 10.27 -6.68 -28.53
C GLU A 232 10.11 -7.85 -27.55
N ILE A 233 11.07 -8.03 -26.63
CA ILE A 233 11.05 -9.11 -25.62
C ILE A 233 9.83 -8.98 -24.69
N PHE A 234 9.47 -7.75 -24.30
CA PHE A 234 8.24 -7.48 -23.56
C PHE A 234 6.98 -7.86 -24.35
N MET A 235 6.88 -7.49 -25.63
CA MET A 235 5.72 -7.76 -26.49
C MET A 235 5.52 -9.25 -26.80
N ASP A 236 6.62 -10.01 -26.90
CA ASP A 236 6.65 -11.44 -27.16
C ASP A 236 6.38 -12.26 -25.88
N LYS A 237 7.35 -12.26 -24.96
CA LYS A 237 7.39 -13.16 -23.80
C LYS A 237 6.57 -12.65 -22.61
N GLY A 238 6.57 -11.34 -22.40
CA GLY A 238 5.85 -10.67 -21.32
C GLY A 238 4.57 -9.99 -21.79
N GLY A 239 4.30 -8.79 -21.28
CA GLY A 239 3.11 -8.03 -21.65
C GLY A 239 1.84 -8.64 -21.11
N PHE A 240 0.74 -8.43 -21.82
CA PHE A 240 -0.60 -8.81 -21.37
C PHE A 240 -1.09 -10.11 -22.01
N GLU A 241 -2.01 -10.77 -21.32
CA GLU A 241 -2.83 -11.88 -21.82
C GLU A 241 -4.32 -11.53 -21.68
N LEU A 242 -5.16 -12.15 -22.51
CA LEU A 242 -6.61 -12.05 -22.39
C LEU A 242 -7.11 -13.00 -21.30
N THR A 243 -7.92 -12.47 -20.39
CA THR A 243 -8.43 -13.20 -19.22
C THR A 243 -9.92 -12.91 -19.00
N TYR A 244 -10.62 -13.81 -18.31
CA TYR A 244 -11.88 -13.45 -17.66
C TYR A 244 -11.60 -12.77 -16.32
N PHE A 245 -12.45 -11.82 -15.95
CA PHE A 245 -12.43 -11.13 -14.66
C PHE A 245 -13.85 -10.86 -14.17
N MET A 246 -14.09 -11.08 -12.88
CA MET A 246 -15.33 -10.73 -12.19
C MET A 246 -15.01 -9.68 -11.11
N PRO A 247 -15.38 -8.40 -11.32
CA PRO A 247 -15.14 -7.37 -10.32
C PRO A 247 -16.03 -7.56 -9.10
N ARG A 248 -15.52 -7.20 -7.91
CA ARG A 248 -16.33 -7.10 -6.68
C ARG A 248 -16.97 -5.71 -6.59
N LEU A 249 -18.20 -5.66 -6.08
CA LEU A 249 -18.96 -4.42 -5.85
C LEU A 249 -19.18 -4.25 -4.34
N GLY A 250 -18.21 -3.60 -3.68
CA GLY A 250 -18.18 -3.46 -2.22
C GLY A 250 -17.72 -4.73 -1.49
N ASP A 251 -18.06 -4.81 -0.20
CA ASP A 251 -17.52 -5.81 0.75
C ASP A 251 -18.35 -7.10 0.86
N ASP A 252 -19.52 -7.18 0.22
CA ASP A 252 -20.38 -8.37 0.24
C ASP A 252 -19.94 -9.36 -0.86
N PRO A 253 -19.50 -10.59 -0.54
CA PRO A 253 -19.02 -11.54 -1.54
C PRO A 253 -20.11 -12.02 -2.52
N ASP A 254 -21.39 -11.84 -2.21
CA ASP A 254 -22.47 -12.12 -3.15
C ASP A 254 -22.72 -10.96 -4.14
N GLN A 255 -22.15 -9.77 -3.90
CA GLN A 255 -22.24 -8.59 -4.76
C GLN A 255 -21.05 -8.53 -5.73
N ALA A 256 -21.12 -9.37 -6.76
CA ALA A 256 -20.21 -9.32 -7.90
C ALA A 256 -20.81 -8.58 -9.09
N GLY A 257 -19.96 -7.86 -9.82
CA GLY A 257 -20.30 -7.28 -11.11
C GLY A 257 -20.33 -8.32 -12.24
N PRO A 258 -20.74 -7.91 -13.44
CA PRO A 258 -20.79 -8.81 -14.59
C PRO A 258 -19.39 -9.35 -14.94
N LEU A 259 -19.31 -10.62 -15.31
CA LEU A 259 -18.08 -11.23 -15.83
C LEU A 259 -17.66 -10.51 -17.11
N LYS A 260 -16.42 -10.01 -17.15
CA LYS A 260 -15.80 -9.30 -18.28
C LYS A 260 -14.66 -10.10 -18.88
N LEU A 261 -14.29 -9.73 -20.10
CA LEU A 261 -12.98 -10.02 -20.67
C LEU A 261 -12.06 -8.82 -20.44
N VAL A 262 -10.86 -9.06 -19.93
CA VAL A 262 -9.87 -8.02 -19.62
C VAL A 262 -8.46 -8.49 -19.96
N TYR A 263 -7.59 -7.55 -20.30
CA TYR A 263 -6.17 -7.77 -20.39
C TYR A 263 -5.51 -7.59 -19.02
N ARG A 264 -4.71 -8.59 -18.61
CA ARG A 264 -3.89 -8.60 -17.39
C ARG A 264 -2.43 -8.92 -17.73
N PRO A 265 -1.44 -8.49 -16.93
CA PRO A 265 -0.05 -8.92 -17.11
C PRO A 265 0.08 -10.45 -17.04
N LYS A 266 0.81 -11.05 -17.99
CA LYS A 266 1.14 -12.49 -17.96
C LYS A 266 1.95 -12.81 -16.70
N PRO A 267 1.74 -13.96 -16.02
CA PRO A 267 2.63 -14.44 -14.97
C PRO A 267 4.10 -14.43 -15.41
N PRO A 268 5.05 -13.99 -14.56
CA PRO A 268 4.89 -13.61 -13.14
C PRO A 268 4.39 -12.17 -12.88
N GLY A 269 3.96 -11.45 -13.92
CA GLY A 269 3.44 -10.09 -13.82
C GLY A 269 4.56 -9.07 -13.80
N ARG A 270 5.17 -8.85 -12.62
CA ARG A 270 6.43 -8.11 -12.54
C ARG A 270 7.55 -9.02 -13.04
N PHE A 271 8.37 -8.54 -13.96
CA PHE A 271 9.61 -9.18 -14.39
C PHE A 271 10.63 -8.12 -14.80
N ILE A 272 11.90 -8.51 -14.83
CA ILE A 272 12.99 -7.74 -15.42
C ILE A 272 13.61 -8.52 -16.57
N ILE A 273 14.16 -7.79 -17.54
CA ILE A 273 14.89 -8.36 -18.69
C ILE A 273 16.38 -8.11 -18.45
N ASP A 274 17.20 -9.16 -18.48
CA ASP A 274 18.66 -9.00 -18.43
C ASP A 274 19.15 -8.20 -19.64
N ALA A 275 19.97 -7.17 -19.41
CA ALA A 275 20.38 -6.28 -20.49
C ALA A 275 21.41 -6.89 -21.45
N PHE A 276 21.92 -8.09 -21.23
CA PHE A 276 22.87 -8.78 -22.12
C PHE A 276 22.26 -10.03 -22.76
N SER A 277 21.63 -10.93 -21.99
CA SER A 277 21.02 -12.15 -22.52
C SER A 277 19.60 -11.95 -23.08
N GLY A 278 18.87 -10.95 -22.59
CA GLY A 278 17.45 -10.77 -22.93
C GLY A 278 16.52 -11.83 -22.31
N GLU A 279 16.99 -12.54 -21.29
CA GLU A 279 16.17 -13.45 -20.47
C GLU A 279 15.30 -12.67 -19.48
N LEU A 280 14.16 -13.26 -19.10
CA LEU A 280 13.25 -12.70 -18.09
C LEU A 280 13.55 -13.38 -16.74
N TYR A 281 13.59 -12.59 -15.65
CA TYR A 281 13.66 -13.12 -14.28
C TYR A 281 12.38 -12.80 -13.49
N ASP A 282 11.87 -13.80 -12.76
CA ASP A 282 10.74 -13.70 -11.83
C ASP A 282 11.22 -13.11 -10.48
N PRO A 283 10.63 -12.01 -9.98
CA PRO A 283 10.99 -11.42 -8.68
C PRO A 283 10.68 -12.31 -7.47
N ARG A 284 9.95 -13.43 -7.65
CA ARG A 284 9.70 -14.45 -6.61
C ARG A 284 10.85 -15.45 -6.50
N GLU A 285 11.63 -15.64 -7.56
CA GLU A 285 12.82 -16.51 -7.56
C GLU A 285 14.08 -15.74 -7.13
N LYS A 286 14.14 -14.43 -7.39
CA LYS A 286 15.19 -13.50 -6.92
C LYS A 286 14.56 -12.15 -6.59
N TYR A 287 14.77 -11.61 -5.39
CA TYR A 287 14.28 -10.26 -5.08
C TYR A 287 15.12 -9.19 -5.81
N PHE A 288 14.41 -8.18 -6.32
CA PHE A 288 15.00 -7.00 -6.95
C PHE A 288 14.54 -5.75 -6.21
N MET A 289 15.49 -5.00 -5.64
CA MET A 289 15.21 -3.78 -4.87
C MET A 289 14.87 -2.61 -5.82
N LEU A 290 13.68 -2.67 -6.43
CA LEU A 290 13.13 -1.65 -7.32
C LEU A 290 12.09 -0.73 -6.63
N ASP A 291 11.34 -1.26 -5.64
CA ASP A 291 10.36 -0.51 -4.83
C ASP A 291 10.41 -0.99 -3.36
N GLU A 292 10.98 -0.21 -2.45
CA GLU A 292 10.97 -0.51 -1.00
C GLU A 292 9.72 0.09 -0.33
N TYR A 293 8.54 -0.44 -0.67
CA TYR A 293 7.24 0.03 -0.16
C TYR A 293 6.34 -1.13 0.31
N GLY A 294 6.71 -1.75 1.44
CA GLY A 294 5.89 -2.75 2.12
C GLY A 294 4.65 -2.12 2.78
N GLY A 295 3.47 -2.35 2.20
CA GLY A 295 2.21 -1.83 2.72
C GLY A 295 1.73 -2.57 3.99
N GLY A 296 1.88 -1.95 5.16
CA GLY A 296 1.33 -2.45 6.42
C GLY A 296 -0.19 -2.25 6.52
N GLY A 297 -0.97 -3.28 6.15
CA GLY A 297 -2.42 -3.28 6.32
C GLY A 297 -2.85 -3.41 7.78
N GLY A 298 -3.21 -2.29 8.42
CA GLY A 298 -3.77 -2.28 9.78
C GLY A 298 -5.27 -2.50 9.79
N ASP A 299 -5.72 -3.66 10.28
CA ASP A 299 -7.14 -3.95 10.51
C ASP A 299 -7.70 -3.12 11.68
N MET A 300 -8.88 -2.52 11.50
CA MET A 300 -9.50 -1.56 12.42
C MET A 300 -10.91 -2.00 12.78
N GLY A 301 -11.01 -2.90 13.76
CA GLY A 301 -12.26 -3.52 14.20
C GLY A 301 -13.33 -2.52 14.67
N MET A 302 -14.36 -2.34 13.83
CA MET A 302 -15.53 -1.50 14.11
C MET A 302 -16.45 -2.12 15.18
N LYS A 303 -16.64 -1.42 16.30
CA LYS A 303 -17.69 -1.74 17.30
C LYS A 303 -19.06 -1.26 16.80
N LEU A 304 -19.86 -2.18 16.26
CA LEU A 304 -21.27 -1.95 15.97
C LEU A 304 -22.08 -1.80 17.28
N SER A 305 -22.84 -0.71 17.37
CA SER A 305 -23.81 -0.47 18.44
C SER A 305 -25.20 -0.91 17.98
N LEU A 306 -25.81 -1.88 18.67
CA LEU A 306 -27.13 -2.40 18.33
C LEU A 306 -28.24 -1.57 18.97
N SER A 307 -29.13 -1.01 18.14
CA SER A 307 -30.44 -0.49 18.55
C SER A 307 -31.54 -1.42 18.02
N SER A 308 -32.59 -1.66 18.81
CA SER A 308 -33.53 -2.75 18.59
C SER A 308 -34.96 -2.27 18.32
N VAL A 309 -35.47 -2.48 17.10
CA VAL A 309 -36.89 -2.26 16.77
C VAL A 309 -37.44 -3.38 15.87
N GLN A 310 -38.42 -4.10 16.43
CA GLN A 310 -39.50 -4.92 15.84
C GLN A 310 -39.25 -5.96 14.73
N LYS A 311 -39.98 -7.07 14.88
CA LYS A 311 -39.97 -8.26 14.04
C LYS A 311 -41.02 -8.17 12.92
N VAL A 312 -40.59 -8.00 11.68
CA VAL A 312 -41.34 -8.43 10.47
C VAL A 312 -40.30 -8.96 9.49
N MET A 313 -40.47 -10.20 9.00
CA MET A 313 -39.49 -10.77 8.06
C MET A 313 -39.52 -10.01 6.72
N THR A 314 -38.39 -9.47 6.29
CA THR A 314 -38.26 -8.79 4.98
C THR A 314 -38.37 -9.80 3.82
N PRO A 315 -38.57 -9.35 2.57
CA PRO A 315 -38.52 -10.24 1.40
C PRO A 315 -37.19 -11.01 1.29
N GLU A 316 -36.08 -10.40 1.71
CA GLU A 316 -34.72 -10.96 1.72
C GLU A 316 -34.56 -12.03 2.81
N GLU A 317 -35.08 -11.78 4.02
CA GLU A 317 -35.11 -12.78 5.10
C GLU A 317 -36.00 -13.98 4.72
N ASN A 318 -37.15 -13.72 4.11
CA ASN A 318 -38.01 -14.77 3.55
C ASN A 318 -37.28 -15.57 2.45
N ARG A 319 -36.52 -14.90 1.58
CA ARG A 319 -35.71 -15.55 0.54
C ARG A 319 -34.65 -16.47 1.16
N ALA A 320 -33.89 -16.00 2.16
CA ALA A 320 -32.92 -16.82 2.87
C ALA A 320 -33.57 -18.07 3.49
N VAL A 321 -34.76 -17.94 4.08
CA VAL A 321 -35.55 -19.07 4.61
C VAL A 321 -36.00 -20.07 3.53
N GLN A 322 -36.18 -19.64 2.28
CA GLN A 322 -36.45 -20.57 1.15
C GLN A 322 -35.16 -21.22 0.64
N GLU A 323 -34.06 -20.47 0.50
CA GLU A 323 -32.76 -21.00 0.05
C GLU A 323 -32.26 -22.12 0.98
N MET A 324 -32.44 -21.97 2.30
CA MET A 324 -32.14 -23.00 3.31
C MET A 324 -32.85 -24.34 3.08
N LYS A 325 -34.02 -24.38 2.40
CA LYS A 325 -34.77 -25.63 2.15
C LYS A 325 -34.20 -26.48 1.03
N GLY A 326 -33.38 -25.89 0.15
CA GLY A 326 -32.69 -26.62 -0.91
C GLY A 326 -31.40 -27.30 -0.46
N MET A 327 -30.92 -26.98 0.75
CA MET A 327 -29.62 -27.45 1.25
C MET A 327 -29.71 -28.81 1.92
N LEU A 328 -28.60 -29.57 1.85
CA LEU A 328 -28.36 -30.72 2.69
C LEU A 328 -28.37 -30.32 4.17
N SER A 329 -28.86 -31.21 5.03
CA SER A 329 -28.62 -31.11 6.47
C SER A 329 -27.13 -31.27 6.77
N ALA A 330 -26.67 -30.71 7.89
CA ALA A 330 -25.27 -30.80 8.32
C ALA A 330 -24.76 -32.26 8.38
N ASP A 331 -25.61 -33.21 8.77
CA ASP A 331 -25.27 -34.65 8.82
C ASP A 331 -25.23 -35.30 7.43
N GLY A 332 -26.06 -34.84 6.50
CA GLY A 332 -26.02 -35.28 5.10
C GLY A 332 -24.77 -34.76 4.38
N ALA A 333 -24.40 -33.51 4.63
CA ALA A 333 -23.18 -32.89 4.13
C ALA A 333 -21.91 -33.47 4.80
N GLN A 334 -21.94 -33.79 6.10
CA GLN A 334 -20.80 -34.44 6.77
C GLN A 334 -20.47 -35.79 6.13
N LYS A 335 -21.48 -36.64 5.89
CA LYS A 335 -21.29 -37.94 5.23
C LYS A 335 -20.74 -37.82 3.80
N LYS A 336 -20.99 -36.69 3.12
CA LYS A 336 -20.40 -36.38 1.82
C LYS A 336 -18.94 -35.95 1.95
N ALA A 337 -18.62 -35.11 2.93
CA ALA A 337 -17.26 -34.69 3.24
C ALA A 337 -16.34 -35.88 3.59
N GLU A 338 -16.78 -36.72 4.54
CA GLU A 338 -16.06 -37.92 5.00
C GLU A 338 -15.89 -38.99 3.92
N ALA A 339 -16.81 -39.06 2.95
CA ALA A 339 -16.71 -39.96 1.80
C ALA A 339 -15.78 -39.43 0.70
N ALA A 340 -15.59 -38.11 0.60
CA ALA A 340 -14.71 -37.47 -0.38
C ALA A 340 -13.25 -37.39 0.11
N VAL A 341 -13.05 -37.19 1.43
CA VAL A 341 -11.73 -37.08 2.07
C VAL A 341 -11.73 -37.89 3.36
N LYS A 342 -10.85 -38.91 3.46
CA LYS A 342 -10.73 -39.72 4.69
C LYS A 342 -10.20 -38.83 5.83
N VAL A 343 -10.99 -38.66 6.88
CA VAL A 343 -10.54 -38.10 8.17
C VAL A 343 -9.54 -39.08 8.81
N PRO A 344 -8.33 -38.62 9.25
CA PRO A 344 -7.35 -39.51 9.86
C PRO A 344 -7.76 -39.98 11.26
N ASP A 345 -7.27 -41.16 11.65
CA ASP A 345 -7.52 -41.75 12.95
C ASP A 345 -6.92 -40.86 14.08
N GLY A 346 -7.73 -40.55 15.10
CA GLY A 346 -7.39 -39.61 16.19
C GLY A 346 -7.96 -38.20 16.06
N PHE A 347 -8.43 -37.80 14.87
CA PHE A 347 -9.15 -36.53 14.70
C PHE A 347 -10.59 -36.65 15.20
N THR A 348 -11.09 -35.60 15.86
CA THR A 348 -12.45 -35.50 16.39
C THR A 348 -13.16 -34.27 15.84
N LEU A 349 -14.44 -34.38 15.46
CA LEU A 349 -15.20 -33.25 14.92
C LEU A 349 -15.47 -32.20 16.02
N THR A 350 -15.12 -30.94 15.75
CA THR A 350 -15.27 -29.80 16.67
C THR A 350 -16.31 -28.77 16.22
N ALA A 351 -16.58 -28.62 14.92
CA ALA A 351 -17.58 -27.67 14.41
C ALA A 351 -18.27 -28.13 13.11
N LYS A 352 -19.51 -27.66 12.90
CA LYS A 352 -20.27 -27.73 11.65
C LYS A 352 -20.80 -26.33 11.33
N ASN A 353 -20.21 -25.63 10.36
CA ASN A 353 -20.56 -24.25 10.01
C ASN A 353 -21.19 -24.19 8.60
N LEU A 354 -22.18 -23.33 8.41
CA LEU A 354 -22.78 -23.04 7.11
C LEU A 354 -22.34 -21.65 6.67
N ASP A 355 -21.41 -21.61 5.72
CA ASP A 355 -20.68 -20.41 5.31
C ASP A 355 -20.96 -20.05 3.83
N ARG A 356 -20.53 -18.86 3.39
CA ARG A 356 -20.49 -18.45 1.97
C ARG A 356 -19.06 -18.64 1.44
N LYS A 357 -18.88 -19.01 0.16
CA LYS A 357 -17.54 -19.04 -0.48
C LYS A 357 -17.19 -17.65 -1.01
N TYR A 358 -16.21 -16.99 -0.39
CA TYR A 358 -15.87 -15.58 -0.62
C TYR A 358 -15.33 -15.29 -2.05
N ASP A 359 -14.89 -16.33 -2.75
CA ASP A 359 -14.39 -16.33 -4.12
C ASP A 359 -15.42 -16.83 -5.17
N VAL A 360 -16.59 -17.34 -4.76
CA VAL A 360 -17.66 -17.77 -5.68
C VAL A 360 -19.01 -17.17 -5.25
N PRO A 361 -19.44 -16.04 -5.84
CA PRO A 361 -20.68 -15.35 -5.46
C PRO A 361 -21.91 -16.24 -5.49
N GLY A 362 -22.75 -16.14 -4.45
CA GLY A 362 -23.96 -16.94 -4.28
C GLY A 362 -23.73 -18.36 -3.76
N LEU A 363 -22.49 -18.87 -3.76
CA LEU A 363 -22.21 -20.23 -3.31
C LEU A 363 -22.33 -20.33 -1.78
N ARG A 364 -22.89 -21.46 -1.32
CA ARG A 364 -23.06 -21.83 0.09
C ARG A 364 -22.35 -23.16 0.35
N LEU A 365 -21.64 -23.26 1.47
CA LEU A 365 -20.87 -24.44 1.84
C LEU A 365 -21.11 -24.87 3.29
N TRP A 366 -21.07 -26.18 3.53
CA TRP A 366 -20.90 -26.74 4.86
C TRP A 366 -19.42 -26.98 5.12
N ARG A 367 -18.87 -26.34 6.16
CA ARG A 367 -17.52 -26.52 6.67
C ARG A 367 -17.55 -27.42 7.91
N PHE A 368 -16.76 -28.48 7.87
CA PHE A 368 -16.56 -29.41 8.99
C PHE A 368 -15.14 -29.27 9.51
N SER A 369 -15.00 -28.89 10.79
CA SER A 369 -13.70 -28.75 11.45
C SER A 369 -13.44 -29.93 12.36
N TYR A 370 -12.22 -30.46 12.32
CA TYR A 370 -11.75 -31.58 13.11
C TYR A 370 -10.42 -31.26 13.79
N GLU A 371 -10.17 -31.84 14.96
CA GLU A 371 -8.98 -31.61 15.79
C GLU A 371 -8.44 -32.93 16.37
N ASP A 372 -7.13 -33.13 16.24
CA ASP A 372 -6.35 -34.10 17.01
C ASP A 372 -5.64 -33.32 18.14
N LYS A 373 -6.18 -33.43 19.35
CA LYS A 373 -5.74 -32.67 20.53
C LYS A 373 -4.41 -33.14 21.11
N GLU A 374 -4.02 -34.39 20.84
CA GLU A 374 -2.73 -34.92 21.31
C GLU A 374 -1.59 -34.37 20.47
N LYS A 375 -1.79 -34.27 19.14
CA LYS A 375 -0.79 -33.74 18.19
C LYS A 375 -0.95 -32.26 17.88
N LYS A 376 -1.99 -31.60 18.42
CA LYS A 376 -2.42 -30.21 18.09
C LYS A 376 -2.72 -29.97 16.60
N ASN A 377 -2.99 -31.05 15.85
CA ASN A 377 -3.29 -30.95 14.43
C ASN A 377 -4.76 -30.61 14.20
N ASN A 378 -5.05 -29.90 13.11
CA ASN A 378 -6.41 -29.56 12.72
C ASN A 378 -6.65 -29.84 11.23
N MET A 379 -7.91 -30.08 10.90
CA MET A 379 -8.36 -30.38 9.55
C MET A 379 -9.71 -29.72 9.30
N SER A 380 -9.90 -29.14 8.12
CA SER A 380 -11.20 -28.72 7.61
C SER A 380 -11.56 -29.47 6.33
N ILE A 381 -12.84 -29.73 6.13
CA ILE A 381 -13.40 -30.19 4.85
C ILE A 381 -14.62 -29.34 4.54
N GLU A 382 -14.71 -28.82 3.33
CA GLU A 382 -15.81 -27.97 2.87
C GLU A 382 -16.52 -28.61 1.68
N VAL A 383 -17.85 -28.71 1.76
CA VAL A 383 -18.69 -29.23 0.68
C VAL A 383 -19.79 -28.25 0.31
N ASN A 384 -20.16 -28.20 -0.97
CA ASN A 384 -21.27 -27.41 -1.47
C ASN A 384 -22.57 -27.82 -0.76
N ALA A 385 -23.27 -26.84 -0.19
CA ALA A 385 -24.39 -27.07 0.70
C ALA A 385 -25.61 -27.71 0.01
N PHE A 386 -25.72 -27.67 -1.32
CA PHE A 386 -26.87 -28.20 -2.06
C PHE A 386 -26.65 -29.64 -2.58
N ASN A 387 -25.47 -29.96 -3.11
CA ASN A 387 -25.19 -31.25 -3.76
C ASN A 387 -24.20 -32.15 -2.96
N GLY A 388 -23.48 -31.59 -1.97
CA GLY A 388 -22.44 -32.30 -1.20
C GLY A 388 -21.15 -32.55 -2.00
N GLU A 389 -20.89 -31.77 -3.03
CA GLU A 389 -19.64 -31.78 -3.79
C GLU A 389 -18.48 -31.22 -2.97
N LEU A 390 -17.31 -31.86 -3.02
CA LEU A 390 -16.10 -31.36 -2.36
C LEU A 390 -15.63 -30.05 -3.00
N LEU A 391 -15.54 -29.01 -2.18
CA LEU A 391 -14.99 -27.69 -2.54
C LEU A 391 -13.56 -27.55 -2.06
N SER A 392 -13.30 -27.83 -0.78
CA SER A 392 -11.98 -27.70 -0.20
C SER A 392 -11.70 -28.75 0.89
N PHE A 393 -10.42 -28.98 1.15
CA PHE A 393 -9.96 -29.48 2.44
C PHE A 393 -8.60 -28.87 2.76
N ASN A 394 -8.33 -28.66 4.05
CA ASN A 394 -7.01 -28.30 4.54
C ASN A 394 -6.68 -29.18 5.75
N LYS A 395 -5.46 -29.69 5.83
CA LYS A 395 -4.97 -30.45 6.97
C LYS A 395 -3.62 -29.87 7.43
N ASN A 396 -3.64 -29.21 8.58
CA ASN A 396 -2.43 -28.67 9.19
C ASN A 396 -1.81 -29.72 10.14
N ASN A 397 -0.77 -30.39 9.65
CA ASN A 397 0.13 -31.20 10.46
C ASN A 397 1.25 -30.30 11.02
N TYR A 398 1.11 -29.83 12.25
CA TYR A 398 2.07 -28.93 12.91
C TYR A 398 2.86 -29.65 14.01
N ASP A 399 3.80 -30.51 13.61
CA ASP A 399 4.94 -30.85 14.48
C ASP A 399 5.93 -29.68 14.43
N GLU A 400 5.90 -28.86 15.48
CA GLU A 400 6.78 -27.71 15.70
C GLU A 400 8.27 -28.10 15.57
N MET A 401 8.65 -29.26 16.12
CA MET A 401 10.03 -29.74 16.13
C MET A 401 10.47 -30.33 14.79
N GLU A 402 9.57 -30.74 13.90
CA GLU A 402 9.86 -31.08 12.50
C GLU A 402 9.75 -29.87 11.56
N TYR A 403 8.95 -28.85 11.91
CA TYR A 403 8.83 -27.60 11.18
C TYR A 403 10.15 -26.81 11.13
N TYR A 404 11.00 -26.96 12.16
CA TYR A 404 12.36 -26.41 12.22
C TYR A 404 13.46 -27.44 11.84
N LYS A 405 13.26 -28.29 10.83
CA LYS A 405 14.29 -29.22 10.29
C LYS A 405 14.48 -29.11 8.78
N GLU A 406 15.66 -29.52 8.32
CA GLU A 406 16.01 -29.67 6.90
C GLU A 406 15.12 -30.74 6.23
N PRO A 407 14.28 -30.39 5.25
CA PRO A 407 13.37 -31.36 4.64
C PRO A 407 14.12 -32.44 3.88
N GLN A 408 13.76 -33.68 4.17
CA GLN A 408 14.21 -34.83 3.40
C GLN A 408 13.33 -34.97 2.15
N VAL A 409 13.59 -34.12 1.15
CA VAL A 409 12.85 -34.06 -0.11
C VAL A 409 12.95 -35.42 -0.82
N LYS A 410 11.79 -36.04 -1.08
CA LYS A 410 11.65 -37.31 -1.81
C LYS A 410 10.93 -37.15 -3.15
N PHE A 411 10.22 -36.04 -3.33
CA PHE A 411 9.44 -35.71 -4.53
C PHE A 411 9.92 -34.37 -5.10
N SER A 412 10.35 -34.37 -6.36
CA SER A 412 10.65 -33.14 -7.09
C SER A 412 9.38 -32.32 -7.36
N ARG A 413 9.54 -31.06 -7.79
CA ARG A 413 8.44 -30.19 -8.21
C ARG A 413 7.54 -30.89 -9.24
N GLU A 414 8.13 -31.53 -10.24
CA GLU A 414 7.45 -32.18 -11.36
C GLU A 414 6.75 -33.49 -10.94
N GLN A 415 7.21 -34.13 -9.87
CA GLN A 415 6.54 -35.28 -9.26
C GLN A 415 5.36 -34.83 -8.39
N ALA A 416 5.54 -33.76 -7.62
CA ALA A 416 4.48 -33.13 -6.82
C ALA A 416 3.37 -32.54 -7.70
N GLU A 417 3.70 -31.96 -8.86
CA GLU A 417 2.75 -31.45 -9.85
C GLU A 417 1.82 -32.55 -10.38
N ARG A 418 2.38 -33.75 -10.66
CA ARG A 418 1.59 -34.91 -11.08
C ARG A 418 0.66 -35.38 -9.98
N ILE A 419 1.13 -35.43 -8.72
CA ILE A 419 0.30 -35.78 -7.56
C ILE A 419 -0.86 -34.78 -7.38
N ALA A 420 -0.64 -33.49 -7.64
CA ALA A 420 -1.68 -32.47 -7.62
C ALA A 420 -2.71 -32.68 -8.75
N LEU A 421 -2.25 -32.86 -10.00
CA LEU A 421 -3.12 -33.06 -11.15
C LEU A 421 -3.89 -34.39 -11.11
N ASP A 422 -3.27 -35.48 -10.65
CA ASP A 422 -3.93 -36.77 -10.41
C ASP A 422 -5.00 -36.65 -9.31
N THR A 423 -4.75 -35.83 -8.29
CA THR A 423 -5.73 -35.56 -7.23
C THR A 423 -6.91 -34.73 -7.74
N ILE A 424 -6.68 -33.71 -8.57
CA ILE A 424 -7.75 -32.98 -9.27
C ILE A 424 -8.53 -33.93 -10.18
N SER A 425 -7.85 -34.79 -10.95
CA SER A 425 -8.46 -35.76 -11.86
C SER A 425 -9.32 -36.82 -11.14
N ARG A 426 -8.89 -37.26 -9.96
CA ARG A 426 -9.62 -38.22 -9.11
C ARG A 426 -10.83 -37.60 -8.42
N LEU A 427 -10.72 -36.36 -7.92
CA LEU A 427 -11.80 -35.69 -7.17
C LEU A 427 -12.81 -34.99 -8.09
N GLN A 428 -12.34 -34.46 -9.22
CA GLN A 428 -13.11 -33.60 -10.13
C GLN A 428 -12.85 -33.95 -11.61
N PRO A 429 -13.10 -35.21 -12.04
CA PRO A 429 -12.74 -35.70 -13.39
C PRO A 429 -13.36 -34.87 -14.53
N GLY A 430 -14.57 -34.33 -14.35
CA GLY A 430 -15.22 -33.48 -15.35
C GLY A 430 -14.61 -32.07 -15.48
N LYS A 431 -13.79 -31.64 -14.52
CA LYS A 431 -13.15 -30.32 -14.47
C LYS A 431 -11.64 -30.37 -14.76
N ALA A 432 -10.98 -31.49 -14.49
CA ALA A 432 -9.53 -31.64 -14.66
C ALA A 432 -9.03 -31.35 -16.10
N GLY A 433 -9.80 -31.75 -17.12
CA GLY A 433 -9.52 -31.42 -18.52
C GLY A 433 -9.83 -29.98 -18.94
N GLN A 434 -10.24 -29.11 -18.01
CA GLN A 434 -10.59 -27.70 -18.25
C GLN A 434 -9.64 -26.73 -17.53
N VAL A 435 -8.48 -27.17 -17.02
CA VAL A 435 -7.53 -26.30 -16.29
C VAL A 435 -6.11 -26.36 -16.84
N ILE A 436 -5.36 -25.29 -16.64
CA ILE A 436 -3.91 -25.18 -16.89
C ILE A 436 -3.19 -24.78 -15.60
N LEU A 437 -1.95 -25.23 -15.41
CA LEU A 437 -1.09 -24.70 -14.35
C LEU A 437 -0.73 -23.24 -14.65
N ARG A 438 -0.74 -22.38 -13.64
CA ARG A 438 -0.38 -20.96 -13.75
C ARG A 438 1.00 -20.68 -13.16
N ASP A 439 1.20 -21.11 -11.92
CA ASP A 439 2.44 -20.98 -11.17
C ASP A 439 2.49 -21.98 -10.01
N VAL A 440 3.66 -22.02 -9.36
CA VAL A 440 3.98 -22.94 -8.28
C VAL A 440 4.69 -22.16 -7.17
N ASP A 441 4.10 -22.08 -5.98
CA ASP A 441 4.71 -21.42 -4.82
C ASP A 441 5.44 -22.46 -3.96
N PRO A 442 6.80 -22.46 -3.88
CA PRO A 442 7.54 -23.37 -3.01
C PRO A 442 7.52 -22.89 -1.55
N GLU A 443 7.07 -23.76 -0.64
CA GLU A 443 7.06 -23.49 0.79
C GLU A 443 8.32 -24.06 1.46
N ILE A 444 9.28 -23.20 1.78
CA ILE A 444 10.58 -23.57 2.37
C ILE A 444 10.53 -23.67 3.91
N GLY A 445 9.61 -22.95 4.55
CA GLY A 445 9.53 -22.86 6.01
C GLY A 445 10.64 -21.99 6.63
N PRO A 446 10.74 -21.96 7.98
CA PRO A 446 11.63 -21.05 8.71
C PRO A 446 13.03 -21.63 8.97
N TRP A 447 13.39 -22.76 8.35
CA TRP A 447 14.60 -23.48 8.71
C TRP A 447 15.85 -22.86 8.06
N VAL A 448 16.90 -22.66 8.88
CA VAL A 448 18.00 -21.75 8.54
C VAL A 448 19.29 -22.48 8.14
N LYS A 449 19.39 -22.84 6.85
CA LYS A 449 20.66 -22.77 6.11
C LYS A 449 20.44 -21.85 4.90
N PHE A 450 20.91 -20.60 5.02
CA PHE A 450 21.09 -19.76 3.83
C PHE A 450 22.11 -20.44 2.92
N SER A 451 21.72 -20.71 1.67
CA SER A 451 22.49 -21.51 0.71
C SER A 451 21.87 -21.39 -0.68
N LYS A 452 22.69 -21.61 -1.73
CA LYS A 452 22.38 -21.29 -3.14
C LYS A 452 21.15 -22.00 -3.75
N SER A 453 20.47 -22.86 -3.01
CA SER A 453 19.18 -23.48 -3.38
C SER A 453 18.49 -24.06 -2.13
N PRO A 454 17.49 -23.37 -1.54
CA PRO A 454 16.75 -23.93 -0.40
C PRO A 454 15.86 -25.09 -0.85
N LEU A 455 15.74 -26.11 0.00
CA LEU A 455 14.85 -27.24 -0.25
C LEU A 455 13.41 -26.89 0.16
N ALA A 456 12.49 -26.90 -0.79
CA ALA A 456 11.06 -26.72 -0.52
C ALA A 456 10.49 -27.92 0.26
N ARG A 457 9.74 -27.66 1.33
CA ARG A 457 9.02 -28.65 2.15
C ARG A 457 7.66 -29.03 1.55
N SER A 458 7.01 -28.09 0.88
CA SER A 458 5.81 -28.36 0.08
C SER A 458 5.79 -27.45 -1.16
N PHE A 459 4.93 -27.77 -2.11
CA PHE A 459 4.65 -26.94 -3.28
C PHE A 459 3.14 -26.67 -3.34
N TRP A 460 2.77 -25.40 -3.46
CA TRP A 460 1.42 -25.00 -3.86
C TRP A 460 1.35 -24.89 -5.39
N PHE A 461 0.43 -25.60 -6.01
CA PHE A 461 0.14 -25.54 -7.43
C PHE A 461 -1.17 -24.79 -7.64
N ASN A 462 -1.12 -23.68 -8.38
CA ASN A 462 -2.31 -22.88 -8.72
C ASN A 462 -2.70 -23.18 -10.17
N TYR A 463 -3.88 -23.78 -10.36
CA TYR A 463 -4.43 -24.10 -11.68
C TYR A 463 -5.60 -23.18 -12.00
N ALA A 464 -5.57 -22.52 -13.15
CA ALA A 464 -6.68 -21.70 -13.65
C ALA A 464 -7.49 -22.43 -14.72
N ARG A 465 -8.78 -22.13 -14.77
CA ARG A 465 -9.74 -22.69 -15.73
C ARG A 465 -9.56 -22.04 -17.09
N LEU A 466 -9.57 -22.87 -18.12
CA LEU A 466 -9.50 -22.49 -19.52
C LEU A 466 -10.89 -22.64 -20.15
N VAL A 467 -11.51 -21.53 -20.56
CA VAL A 467 -12.84 -21.54 -21.21
C VAL A 467 -12.74 -20.77 -22.53
N ASN A 468 -13.10 -21.40 -23.65
CA ASN A 468 -12.94 -20.85 -24.99
C ASN A 468 -11.48 -20.47 -25.35
N GLY A 469 -10.49 -21.14 -24.74
CA GLY A 469 -9.06 -20.80 -24.88
C GLY A 469 -8.59 -19.60 -24.04
N ILE A 470 -9.47 -19.01 -23.23
CA ILE A 470 -9.19 -17.85 -22.38
C ILE A 470 -9.10 -18.33 -20.92
N VAL A 471 -8.13 -17.81 -20.16
CA VAL A 471 -7.92 -18.17 -18.76
C VAL A 471 -8.83 -17.37 -17.82
N TYR A 472 -9.31 -17.99 -16.75
CA TYR A 472 -9.92 -17.29 -15.61
C TYR A 472 -9.06 -17.54 -14.37
N PRO A 473 -8.15 -16.62 -14.00
CA PRO A 473 -7.18 -16.85 -12.92
C PRO A 473 -7.81 -17.19 -11.56
N GLU A 474 -8.94 -16.56 -11.23
CA GLU A 474 -9.69 -16.76 -9.98
C GLU A 474 -10.69 -17.93 -10.03
N ASN A 475 -10.59 -18.83 -11.02
CA ASN A 475 -11.48 -19.98 -11.15
C ASN A 475 -10.65 -21.21 -11.54
N GLY A 476 -10.68 -22.28 -10.75
CA GLY A 476 -9.83 -23.46 -10.94
C GLY A 476 -9.55 -24.16 -9.61
N PHE A 477 -8.28 -24.49 -9.36
CA PHE A 477 -7.85 -25.27 -8.19
C PHE A 477 -6.57 -24.71 -7.55
N ARG A 478 -6.46 -24.82 -6.23
CA ARG A 478 -5.21 -24.59 -5.50
C ARG A 478 -4.87 -25.81 -4.65
N VAL A 479 -3.70 -26.43 -4.86
CA VAL A 479 -3.34 -27.73 -4.27
C VAL A 479 -1.95 -27.68 -3.63
N ARG A 480 -1.82 -28.09 -2.36
CA ARG A 480 -0.53 -28.16 -1.62
C ARG A 480 -0.06 -29.61 -1.50
N VAL A 481 1.12 -29.92 -2.03
CA VAL A 481 1.74 -31.26 -1.97
C VAL A 481 3.04 -31.19 -1.17
N ASP A 482 3.15 -32.01 -0.12
CA ASP A 482 4.35 -32.12 0.70
C ASP A 482 5.47 -32.88 -0.05
N SER A 483 6.66 -32.29 -0.13
CA SER A 483 7.79 -32.82 -0.91
C SER A 483 8.52 -33.99 -0.24
N THR A 484 8.25 -34.23 1.05
CA THR A 484 8.92 -35.26 1.85
C THR A 484 8.09 -36.55 1.96
N THR A 485 6.77 -36.45 1.78
CA THR A 485 5.80 -37.55 1.90
C THR A 485 4.98 -37.79 0.63
N GLY A 486 4.84 -36.78 -0.24
CA GLY A 486 3.93 -36.82 -1.38
C GLY A 486 2.46 -36.61 -0.98
N GLU A 487 2.17 -36.24 0.27
CA GLU A 487 0.80 -36.05 0.74
C GLU A 487 0.21 -34.71 0.25
N VAL A 488 -1.02 -34.76 -0.28
CA VAL A 488 -1.83 -33.56 -0.52
C VAL A 488 -2.39 -33.07 0.81
N SER A 489 -1.83 -31.98 1.34
CA SER A 489 -2.23 -31.40 2.64
C SER A 489 -3.25 -30.26 2.50
N SER A 490 -3.45 -29.72 1.30
CA SER A 490 -4.52 -28.75 1.03
C SER A 490 -5.03 -28.86 -0.40
N TYR A 491 -6.31 -28.59 -0.57
CA TYR A 491 -7.03 -28.53 -1.85
C TYR A 491 -8.15 -27.49 -1.71
N ASP A 492 -8.28 -26.56 -2.66
CA ASP A 492 -9.45 -25.69 -2.81
C ASP A 492 -9.87 -25.63 -4.28
N MET A 493 -11.18 -25.51 -4.52
CA MET A 493 -11.80 -25.37 -5.84
C MET A 493 -12.67 -24.11 -5.89
N SER A 494 -12.17 -23.07 -6.54
CA SER A 494 -12.96 -21.90 -6.96
C SER A 494 -13.65 -22.22 -8.29
N TRP A 495 -14.94 -22.55 -8.30
CA TRP A 495 -15.64 -22.89 -9.55
C TRP A 495 -16.94 -22.13 -9.74
N LEU A 496 -17.06 -21.43 -10.86
CA LEU A 496 -18.24 -20.62 -11.18
C LEU A 496 -19.00 -21.26 -12.36
N ASP A 497 -20.20 -21.77 -12.08
CA ASP A 497 -21.08 -22.33 -13.10
C ASP A 497 -21.96 -21.24 -13.71
N THR A 498 -21.37 -20.52 -14.67
CA THR A 498 -22.01 -19.44 -15.43
C THR A 498 -21.80 -19.60 -16.94
N ARG A 499 -22.38 -18.71 -17.74
CA ARG A 499 -22.12 -18.59 -19.18
C ARG A 499 -20.93 -17.67 -19.42
N PHE A 500 -19.98 -18.13 -20.23
CA PHE A 500 -18.78 -17.40 -20.61
C PHE A 500 -18.93 -16.86 -22.03
N SER A 501 -18.70 -15.56 -22.22
CA SER A 501 -18.66 -14.92 -23.54
C SER A 501 -17.39 -15.30 -24.31
N GLY A 502 -17.47 -15.36 -25.63
CA GLY A 502 -16.31 -15.54 -26.49
C GLY A 502 -15.52 -14.24 -26.73
N PRO A 503 -14.36 -14.32 -27.41
CA PRO A 503 -13.50 -13.18 -27.71
C PRO A 503 -13.91 -12.37 -28.94
N GLU A 504 -15.13 -12.50 -29.48
CA GLU A 504 -15.48 -11.96 -30.82
C GLU A 504 -15.52 -10.42 -30.91
N LYS A 505 -15.20 -9.71 -29.83
CA LYS A 505 -15.22 -8.24 -29.71
C LYS A 505 -14.05 -7.66 -28.94
N VAL A 506 -12.93 -8.39 -28.82
CA VAL A 506 -11.73 -7.88 -28.14
C VAL A 506 -10.80 -7.13 -29.10
N MET A 507 -10.00 -6.21 -28.55
CA MET A 507 -8.89 -5.57 -29.27
C MET A 507 -7.74 -6.55 -29.52
N ASP A 508 -6.78 -6.18 -30.37
CA ASP A 508 -5.52 -6.91 -30.46
C ASP A 508 -4.64 -6.65 -29.19
N VAL A 509 -3.99 -7.71 -28.70
CA VAL A 509 -3.14 -7.65 -27.50
C VAL A 509 -1.85 -6.85 -27.73
N GLN A 510 -1.30 -6.82 -28.95
CA GLN A 510 -0.11 -6.01 -29.22
C GLN A 510 -0.42 -4.51 -29.23
N THR A 511 -1.65 -4.13 -29.61
CA THR A 511 -2.16 -2.76 -29.45
C THR A 511 -2.23 -2.35 -27.97
N ILE A 512 -2.63 -3.26 -27.07
CA ILE A 512 -2.62 -3.03 -25.62
C ILE A 512 -1.18 -2.97 -25.08
N ASN A 513 -0.31 -3.90 -25.46
CA ASN A 513 1.13 -3.87 -25.11
C ASN A 513 1.80 -2.55 -25.56
N GLN A 514 1.48 -2.07 -26.76
CA GLN A 514 2.02 -0.83 -27.30
C GLN A 514 1.50 0.40 -26.55
N LYS A 515 0.20 0.45 -26.22
CA LYS A 515 -0.40 1.49 -25.37
C LYS A 515 0.28 1.54 -24.00
N TYR A 516 0.38 0.40 -23.34
CA TYR A 516 1.08 0.28 -22.05
C TYR A 516 2.53 0.76 -22.15
N LEU A 517 3.28 0.36 -23.19
CA LEU A 517 4.68 0.80 -23.41
C LEU A 517 4.83 2.24 -23.93
N VAL A 518 3.75 3.01 -24.05
CA VAL A 518 3.75 4.48 -24.24
C VAL A 518 3.46 5.17 -22.91
N GLU A 519 2.49 4.66 -22.14
CA GLU A 519 2.13 5.17 -20.80
C GLU A 519 3.21 4.83 -19.75
N HIS A 520 3.88 3.70 -19.93
CA HIS A 520 4.93 3.13 -19.08
C HIS A 520 6.16 2.74 -19.94
N PRO A 521 7.01 3.70 -20.35
CA PRO A 521 8.19 3.38 -21.15
C PRO A 521 9.17 2.47 -20.39
N ILE A 522 9.72 1.46 -21.07
CA ILE A 522 10.82 0.64 -20.54
C ILE A 522 11.97 1.54 -20.08
N LYS A 523 12.51 1.24 -18.90
CA LYS A 523 13.65 1.93 -18.30
C LYS A 523 14.82 0.98 -18.11
N LYS A 524 16.03 1.52 -18.27
CA LYS A 524 17.29 0.85 -17.94
C LYS A 524 17.74 1.27 -16.54
N THR A 525 18.27 0.33 -15.76
CA THR A 525 18.86 0.61 -14.44
C THR A 525 19.93 -0.41 -14.12
N TYR A 526 20.89 -0.05 -13.27
CA TYR A 526 21.58 -1.04 -12.46
C TYR A 526 20.69 -1.41 -11.27
N SER A 527 20.64 -2.68 -10.88
CA SER A 527 19.91 -3.16 -9.70
C SER A 527 20.61 -4.37 -9.09
N MET A 528 20.49 -4.56 -7.77
CA MET A 528 20.95 -5.78 -7.10
C MET A 528 19.98 -6.93 -7.39
N MET A 529 20.50 -8.15 -7.51
CA MET A 529 19.71 -9.38 -7.68
C MET A 529 19.91 -10.31 -6.48
N ASP A 530 19.28 -9.97 -5.35
CA ASP A 530 19.41 -10.74 -4.12
C ASP A 530 18.42 -11.92 -4.14
N SER A 531 18.92 -13.14 -4.23
CA SER A 531 18.12 -14.30 -3.84
C SER A 531 17.81 -14.18 -2.34
N PRO A 532 16.53 -14.26 -1.90
CA PRO A 532 16.19 -14.19 -0.47
C PRO A 532 16.87 -15.27 0.39
N TRP A 533 17.40 -16.30 -0.26
CA TRP A 533 17.96 -17.50 0.34
C TRP A 533 19.50 -17.49 0.40
N ASP A 534 20.15 -16.51 -0.25
CA ASP A 534 21.61 -16.41 -0.45
C ASP A 534 22.33 -15.42 0.49
N ARG A 535 21.72 -15.04 1.61
CA ARG A 535 22.37 -14.21 2.65
C ARG A 535 23.60 -14.93 3.22
N GLY A 536 24.79 -14.41 2.95
CA GLY A 536 26.09 -14.99 3.29
C GLY A 536 26.91 -15.57 2.12
N GLY A 537 26.55 -15.28 0.86
CA GLY A 537 27.30 -15.72 -0.33
C GLY A 537 28.30 -14.69 -0.88
N GLU A 538 29.33 -15.15 -1.61
CA GLU A 538 30.32 -14.28 -2.30
C GLU A 538 29.73 -13.35 -3.39
N ASP A 539 28.45 -13.50 -3.73
CA ASP A 539 27.72 -12.67 -4.71
C ASP A 539 26.96 -11.48 -4.05
N GLU A 540 27.05 -11.26 -2.73
CA GLU A 540 26.39 -10.12 -2.06
C GLU A 540 26.80 -8.75 -2.64
N ASN A 541 25.83 -7.86 -2.80
CA ASN A 541 25.96 -6.50 -3.41
C ASN A 541 26.28 -6.48 -4.92
N LYS A 542 26.10 -7.59 -5.65
CA LYS A 542 26.34 -7.65 -7.09
C LYS A 542 25.25 -6.94 -7.90
N PHE A 543 25.61 -5.84 -8.54
CA PHE A 543 24.71 -5.08 -9.42
C PHE A 543 24.71 -5.62 -10.85
N TYR A 544 23.50 -5.81 -11.38
CA TYR A 544 23.22 -6.24 -12.74
C TYR A 544 22.63 -5.07 -13.53
N LEU A 545 22.93 -5.00 -14.83
CA LEU A 545 22.33 -4.02 -15.73
C LEU A 545 21.07 -4.63 -16.35
N VAL A 546 19.91 -4.00 -16.14
CA VAL A 546 18.60 -4.59 -16.43
C VAL A 546 17.64 -3.59 -17.07
N TYR A 547 16.64 -4.13 -17.76
CA TYR A 547 15.49 -3.40 -18.27
C TYR A 547 14.22 -3.79 -17.49
N TYR A 548 13.39 -2.81 -17.15
CA TYR A 548 12.10 -3.01 -16.45
C TYR A 548 11.03 -2.08 -17.00
N VAL A 549 9.75 -2.38 -16.74
CA VAL A 549 8.63 -1.46 -17.01
C VAL A 549 8.13 -0.84 -15.70
N PRO A 550 8.12 0.50 -15.57
CA PRO A 550 7.66 1.18 -14.36
C PRO A 550 6.13 1.21 -14.27
N GLY A 551 5.52 0.28 -13.52
CA GLY A 551 4.07 0.20 -13.36
C GLY A 551 3.59 -0.58 -12.13
N GLY A 552 2.30 -0.46 -11.83
CA GLY A 552 1.59 -1.33 -10.89
C GLY A 552 1.29 -2.68 -11.51
N TYR A 553 1.20 -3.74 -10.68
CA TYR A 553 0.90 -5.09 -11.16
C TYR A 553 -0.62 -5.31 -11.37
N ASP A 554 -1.47 -4.52 -10.71
CA ASP A 554 -2.93 -4.58 -10.80
C ASP A 554 -3.52 -3.84 -12.03
N ILE A 555 -2.68 -3.33 -12.94
CA ILE A 555 -3.14 -2.60 -14.12
C ILE A 555 -3.89 -3.57 -15.04
N MET A 556 -5.16 -3.26 -15.32
CA MET A 556 -6.03 -4.02 -16.21
C MET A 556 -6.55 -3.11 -17.31
N TYR A 557 -6.80 -3.67 -18.50
CA TYR A 557 -7.50 -2.98 -19.58
C TYR A 557 -8.76 -3.76 -19.96
N ASP A 558 -9.90 -3.06 -20.10
CA ASP A 558 -11.14 -3.63 -20.63
C ASP A 558 -10.90 -4.14 -22.06
N ALA A 559 -11.18 -5.43 -22.33
CA ALA A 559 -10.70 -6.05 -23.55
C ALA A 559 -11.39 -5.54 -24.83
N ALA A 560 -12.59 -4.96 -24.73
CA ALA A 560 -13.33 -4.45 -25.88
C ALA A 560 -12.98 -2.99 -26.23
N THR A 561 -12.54 -2.19 -25.24
CA THR A 561 -12.29 -0.75 -25.43
C THR A 561 -10.83 -0.33 -25.26
N GLY A 562 -9.97 -1.18 -24.67
CA GLY A 562 -8.59 -0.82 -24.33
C GLY A 562 -8.48 0.25 -23.25
N THR A 563 -9.59 0.55 -22.56
CA THR A 563 -9.64 1.50 -21.45
C THR A 563 -9.03 0.86 -20.20
N GLU A 564 -8.17 1.58 -19.51
CA GLU A 564 -7.60 1.13 -18.23
C GLU A 564 -8.71 1.06 -17.17
N ILE A 565 -8.77 -0.02 -16.39
CA ILE A 565 -9.83 -0.26 -15.40
C ILE A 565 -9.29 -0.69 -14.04
N ASP A 566 -10.05 -0.34 -12.99
CA ASP A 566 -9.77 -0.72 -11.60
C ASP A 566 -10.30 -2.12 -11.22
N TYR A 567 -10.08 -2.53 -9.97
CA TYR A 567 -10.55 -3.80 -9.42
C TYR A 567 -12.08 -3.90 -9.25
N SER A 568 -12.82 -2.80 -9.41
CA SER A 568 -14.28 -2.79 -9.54
C SER A 568 -14.74 -2.82 -11.00
N GLY A 569 -13.80 -2.91 -11.95
CA GLY A 569 -14.03 -2.98 -13.39
C GLY A 569 -14.47 -1.66 -14.00
N LYS A 570 -14.19 -0.52 -13.37
CA LYS A 570 -14.53 0.84 -13.85
C LYS A 570 -13.31 1.55 -14.46
N PRO A 571 -13.51 2.47 -15.43
CA PRO A 571 -12.41 3.24 -16.03
C PRO A 571 -11.55 4.01 -15.02
N VAL A 572 -10.23 3.87 -15.09
CA VAL A 572 -9.27 4.67 -14.32
C VAL A 572 -9.25 6.10 -14.86
N ILE A 573 -9.80 7.03 -14.07
CA ILE A 573 -9.77 8.47 -14.39
C ILE A 573 -8.36 8.99 -14.10
N LYS A 574 -7.53 9.04 -15.15
CA LYS A 574 -6.18 9.63 -15.07
C LYS A 574 -6.30 11.13 -14.75
N LYS A 575 -5.45 11.61 -13.84
CA LYS A 575 -5.41 13.04 -13.48
C LYS A 575 -4.74 13.85 -14.59
N ASP A 576 -5.50 14.72 -15.25
CA ASP A 576 -4.97 15.68 -16.22
C ASP A 576 -4.00 16.66 -15.53
N LYS A 577 -2.69 16.41 -15.62
CA LYS A 577 -1.66 17.27 -14.99
C LYS A 577 -1.26 18.49 -15.84
N ALA A 578 -1.89 18.70 -16.99
CA ALA A 578 -1.69 19.86 -17.85
C ALA A 578 -2.98 20.20 -18.63
N PHE A 579 -3.39 21.47 -18.59
CA PHE A 579 -4.47 22.00 -19.42
C PHE A 579 -3.90 22.99 -20.44
N SER A 580 -4.38 22.92 -21.69
CA SER A 580 -3.84 23.70 -22.80
C SER A 580 -4.23 25.19 -22.81
N ASP A 581 -5.14 25.60 -21.92
CA ASP A 581 -5.83 26.90 -21.95
C ASP A 581 -5.76 27.69 -20.64
N ILE A 582 -4.93 27.26 -19.68
CA ILE A 582 -4.74 27.95 -18.40
C ILE A 582 -3.54 28.91 -18.37
N SER A 583 -2.61 28.82 -19.33
CA SER A 583 -1.37 29.60 -19.23
C SER A 583 -1.62 31.11 -19.26
N GLY A 584 -1.12 31.82 -18.25
CA GLY A 584 -1.32 33.26 -18.08
C GLY A 584 -2.65 33.65 -17.44
N THR A 585 -3.49 32.70 -17.01
CA THR A 585 -4.68 33.02 -16.20
C THR A 585 -4.28 33.23 -14.73
N PRO A 586 -4.84 34.21 -13.99
CA PRO A 586 -4.50 34.42 -12.58
C PRO A 586 -4.75 33.21 -11.67
N ALA A 587 -5.61 32.28 -12.09
CA ALA A 587 -5.94 31.05 -11.39
C ALA A 587 -5.06 29.83 -11.78
N GLU A 588 -4.06 29.98 -12.66
CA GLU A 588 -3.28 28.87 -13.25
C GLU A 588 -2.76 27.89 -12.19
N GLN A 589 -2.15 28.43 -11.13
CA GLN A 589 -1.57 27.63 -10.04
C GLN A 589 -2.64 26.97 -9.15
N ASP A 590 -3.77 27.64 -8.91
CA ASP A 590 -4.88 27.09 -8.12
C ASP A 590 -5.57 25.94 -8.87
N ILE A 591 -5.70 26.07 -10.20
CA ILE A 591 -6.25 25.04 -11.10
C ILE A 591 -5.35 23.80 -11.12
N LEU A 592 -4.04 23.98 -11.31
CA LEU A 592 -3.07 22.87 -11.29
C LEU A 592 -3.07 22.11 -9.96
N LEU A 593 -3.14 22.83 -8.83
CA LEU A 593 -3.18 22.25 -7.49
C LEU A 593 -4.45 21.43 -7.21
N LEU A 594 -5.61 21.90 -7.70
CA LEU A 594 -6.85 21.12 -7.62
C LEU A 594 -6.87 19.93 -8.58
N ALA A 595 -6.14 19.99 -9.70
CA ALA A 595 -6.07 18.93 -10.70
C ALA A 595 -5.13 17.79 -10.28
N SER A 596 -3.97 18.12 -9.69
CA SER A 596 -3.08 17.12 -9.08
C SER A 596 -3.76 16.32 -7.98
N GLU A 597 -4.82 16.85 -7.38
CA GLU A 597 -5.61 16.20 -6.33
C GLU A 597 -6.93 15.58 -6.82
N GLY A 598 -7.22 15.71 -8.13
CA GLY A 598 -8.41 15.14 -8.79
C GLY A 598 -9.73 15.85 -8.48
N ILE A 599 -9.69 16.99 -7.79
CA ILE A 599 -10.87 17.79 -7.45
C ILE A 599 -11.47 18.40 -8.72
N VAL A 600 -10.63 19.00 -9.56
CA VAL A 600 -11.04 19.50 -10.88
C VAL A 600 -10.55 18.55 -11.99
N SER A 601 -11.23 18.61 -13.13
CA SER A 601 -10.82 17.98 -14.38
C SER A 601 -11.13 18.89 -15.56
N GLY A 602 -10.48 18.63 -16.68
CA GLY A 602 -10.75 19.30 -17.94
C GLY A 602 -11.80 18.57 -18.77
N ASP A 603 -11.93 19.05 -20.00
CA ASP A 603 -12.62 18.40 -21.11
C ASP A 603 -11.78 18.63 -22.37
N GLY A 604 -11.50 17.59 -23.15
CA GLY A 604 -10.62 17.67 -24.33
C GLY A 604 -9.22 18.28 -24.06
N GLY A 605 -8.66 18.14 -22.86
CA GLY A 605 -7.39 18.76 -22.47
C GLY A 605 -7.47 20.28 -22.19
N LYS A 606 -8.66 20.80 -21.87
CA LYS A 606 -8.92 22.20 -21.53
C LYS A 606 -9.68 22.32 -20.21
N PHE A 607 -9.30 23.28 -19.37
CA PHE A 607 -10.01 23.58 -18.13
C PHE A 607 -11.12 24.62 -18.31
N ARG A 608 -11.13 25.41 -19.38
CA ARG A 608 -12.12 26.45 -19.68
C ARG A 608 -12.23 27.51 -18.55
N PRO A 609 -11.12 28.15 -18.10
CA PRO A 609 -11.09 29.00 -16.90
C PRO A 609 -11.97 30.27 -16.99
N GLY A 610 -12.28 30.74 -18.19
CA GLY A 610 -13.11 31.92 -18.42
C GLY A 610 -14.62 31.66 -18.47
N GLU A 611 -15.05 30.39 -18.56
CA GLU A 611 -16.48 30.04 -18.60
C GLU A 611 -17.10 30.11 -17.21
N THR A 612 -18.41 30.38 -17.13
CA THR A 612 -19.16 30.39 -15.86
C THR A 612 -19.25 28.97 -15.29
N VAL A 613 -18.95 28.78 -14.01
CA VAL A 613 -19.10 27.47 -13.35
C VAL A 613 -20.58 27.16 -13.11
N THR A 614 -20.99 25.93 -13.41
CA THR A 614 -22.35 25.44 -13.14
C THR A 614 -22.48 24.93 -11.69
N VAL A 615 -23.73 24.81 -11.19
CA VAL A 615 -23.98 24.24 -9.86
C VAL A 615 -23.47 22.80 -9.78
N ALA A 616 -23.65 21.99 -10.83
CA ALA A 616 -23.19 20.61 -10.92
C ALA A 616 -21.66 20.50 -10.79
N GLU A 617 -20.91 21.34 -11.52
CA GLU A 617 -19.45 21.38 -11.43
C GLU A 617 -18.97 21.84 -10.06
N LEU A 618 -19.55 22.90 -9.50
CA LEU A 618 -19.19 23.39 -8.16
C LEU A 618 -19.51 22.35 -7.06
N VAL A 619 -20.68 21.71 -7.11
CA VAL A 619 -21.05 20.65 -6.17
C VAL A 619 -20.11 19.45 -6.30
N ALA A 620 -19.75 19.04 -7.52
CA ALA A 620 -18.76 17.99 -7.74
C ALA A 620 -17.38 18.36 -7.18
N MET A 621 -16.91 19.60 -7.36
CA MET A 621 -15.66 20.08 -6.75
C MET A 621 -15.73 20.08 -5.22
N LEU A 622 -16.83 20.56 -4.63
CA LEU A 622 -17.01 20.59 -3.17
C LEU A 622 -17.11 19.20 -2.56
N VAL A 623 -17.77 18.25 -3.21
CA VAL A 623 -17.85 16.84 -2.76
C VAL A 623 -16.52 16.12 -2.92
N LYS A 624 -15.76 16.40 -3.99
CA LYS A 624 -14.39 15.89 -4.16
C LYS A 624 -13.38 16.51 -3.18
N ALA A 625 -13.67 17.69 -2.61
CA ALA A 625 -12.93 18.27 -1.51
C ALA A 625 -13.38 17.71 -0.14
N ASP A 626 -14.68 17.49 0.05
CA ASP A 626 -15.29 16.98 1.28
C ASP A 626 -15.12 15.45 1.43
N LYS A 627 -13.91 15.02 1.83
CA LYS A 627 -13.53 13.60 1.94
C LYS A 627 -14.06 12.90 3.20
N ARG A 628 -15.19 13.39 3.77
CA ARG A 628 -15.90 12.77 4.91
C ARG A 628 -16.80 11.59 4.50
N GLY A 629 -17.07 11.43 3.20
CA GLY A 629 -17.76 10.26 2.65
C GLY A 629 -16.83 9.30 1.92
N TYR A 630 -17.16 8.01 1.94
CA TYR A 630 -16.72 7.08 0.91
C TYR A 630 -17.37 7.51 -0.41
N TYR A 631 -16.60 7.63 -1.48
CA TYR A 631 -17.15 7.89 -2.80
C TYR A 631 -17.81 6.62 -3.31
N GLY A 632 -19.15 6.61 -3.34
CA GLY A 632 -19.93 5.52 -3.91
C GLY A 632 -19.64 5.31 -5.40
N ASP A 633 -20.21 4.25 -5.96
CA ASP A 633 -20.01 3.90 -7.36
C ASP A 633 -20.39 5.04 -8.32
N ALA A 634 -19.64 5.14 -9.42
CA ALA A 634 -19.98 6.02 -10.54
C ALA A 634 -21.44 5.78 -11.00
N PRO A 635 -22.17 6.84 -11.40
CA PRO A 635 -23.62 6.79 -11.60
C PRO A 635 -24.02 5.76 -12.65
N ALA A 636 -25.21 5.18 -12.48
CA ALA A 636 -25.66 4.08 -13.32
C ALA A 636 -25.78 4.51 -14.79
N ALA A 637 -25.58 3.58 -15.73
CA ALA A 637 -25.62 3.88 -17.16
C ALA A 637 -26.98 4.48 -17.57
N GLY A 638 -26.98 5.77 -17.95
CA GLY A 638 -28.17 6.55 -18.28
C GLY A 638 -28.56 7.61 -17.24
N GLU A 639 -27.94 7.62 -16.05
CA GLU A 639 -28.05 8.73 -15.10
C GLU A 639 -27.15 9.92 -15.49
N ALA A 640 -27.51 11.13 -15.07
CA ALA A 640 -26.68 12.31 -15.27
C ALA A 640 -25.36 12.23 -14.48
N TRP A 641 -24.24 12.61 -15.10
CA TRP A 641 -22.89 12.47 -14.53
C TRP A 641 -22.72 13.09 -13.14
N TYR A 642 -23.50 14.14 -12.84
CA TYR A 642 -23.45 14.87 -11.58
C TYR A 642 -24.30 14.27 -10.45
N LYS A 643 -25.20 13.31 -10.74
CA LYS A 643 -26.21 12.84 -9.79
C LYS A 643 -25.61 12.36 -8.46
N GLN A 644 -24.59 11.50 -8.52
CA GLN A 644 -23.88 11.02 -7.33
C GLN A 644 -23.36 12.16 -6.41
N TYR A 645 -22.89 13.26 -7.00
CA TYR A 645 -22.39 14.40 -6.24
C TYR A 645 -23.53 15.22 -5.64
N MET A 646 -24.66 15.36 -6.35
CA MET A 646 -25.86 16.03 -5.82
C MET A 646 -26.47 15.24 -4.65
N ASP A 647 -26.57 13.91 -4.79
CA ASP A 647 -27.08 13.00 -3.76
C ASP A 647 -26.17 13.03 -2.50
N LEU A 648 -24.85 12.93 -2.68
CA LEU A 648 -23.89 12.99 -1.57
C LEU A 648 -23.83 14.40 -0.94
N ALA A 649 -23.93 15.47 -1.71
CA ALA A 649 -23.98 16.84 -1.19
C ALA A 649 -25.24 17.14 -0.36
N LEU A 650 -26.37 16.49 -0.67
CA LEU A 650 -27.58 16.53 0.17
C LEU A 650 -27.38 15.72 1.47
N ALA A 651 -26.64 14.61 1.42
CA ALA A 651 -26.33 13.79 2.59
C ALA A 651 -25.33 14.46 3.56
N THR A 652 -24.30 15.16 3.05
CA THR A 652 -23.33 15.90 3.88
C THR A 652 -23.83 17.29 4.31
N GLY A 653 -24.88 17.80 3.69
CA GLY A 653 -25.45 19.13 3.99
C GLY A 653 -24.76 20.30 3.28
N ILE A 654 -23.93 20.04 2.26
CA ILE A 654 -23.47 21.05 1.29
C ILE A 654 -24.70 21.67 0.61
N LEU A 655 -25.60 20.81 0.12
CA LEU A 655 -26.94 21.17 -0.36
C LEU A 655 -27.95 20.95 0.76
N GLU A 656 -29.02 21.76 0.79
CA GLU A 656 -30.03 21.69 1.85
C GLU A 656 -31.36 21.16 1.33
N LYS A 657 -31.96 20.23 2.09
CA LYS A 657 -33.24 19.60 1.75
C LYS A 657 -34.33 20.66 1.53
N GLY A 658 -34.91 20.65 0.33
CA GLY A 658 -35.96 21.59 -0.08
C GLY A 658 -35.49 22.78 -0.91
N MET A 659 -34.18 22.99 -1.09
CA MET A 659 -33.68 23.91 -2.13
C MET A 659 -33.70 23.22 -3.50
N SER A 660 -34.33 23.88 -4.48
CA SER A 660 -34.20 23.51 -5.89
C SER A 660 -33.08 24.33 -6.53
N PHE A 661 -32.17 23.65 -7.21
CA PHE A 661 -31.14 24.25 -8.04
C PHE A 661 -31.26 23.68 -9.46
N ASN A 662 -31.01 24.50 -10.48
CA ASN A 662 -30.70 23.97 -11.80
C ASN A 662 -29.23 23.49 -11.80
N PRO A 663 -28.93 22.19 -11.95
CA PRO A 663 -27.55 21.69 -11.93
C PRO A 663 -26.69 22.32 -13.03
N GLU A 664 -27.26 22.58 -14.20
CA GLU A 664 -26.58 23.16 -15.37
C GLU A 664 -26.67 24.70 -15.38
N GLY A 665 -27.29 25.30 -14.35
CA GLY A 665 -27.34 26.75 -14.17
C GLY A 665 -26.00 27.31 -13.68
N GLY A 666 -25.59 28.47 -14.21
CA GLY A 666 -24.41 29.19 -13.76
C GLY A 666 -24.52 29.71 -12.32
N VAL A 667 -23.40 29.69 -11.58
CA VAL A 667 -23.31 30.09 -10.18
C VAL A 667 -22.97 31.57 -10.04
N ASN A 668 -23.76 32.31 -9.26
CA ASN A 668 -23.44 33.66 -8.82
C ASN A 668 -22.75 33.71 -7.45
N ARG A 669 -22.20 34.86 -7.09
CA ARG A 669 -21.43 35.03 -5.84
C ARG A 669 -22.24 34.77 -4.56
N LEU A 670 -23.55 34.98 -4.53
CA LEU A 670 -24.38 34.58 -3.37
C LEU A 670 -24.48 33.05 -3.23
N GLN A 671 -24.71 32.33 -4.33
CA GLN A 671 -24.77 30.87 -4.35
C GLN A 671 -23.42 30.26 -3.97
N MET A 672 -22.33 30.80 -4.55
CA MET A 672 -20.95 30.40 -4.22
C MET A 672 -20.65 30.56 -2.72
N ALA A 673 -20.96 31.73 -2.15
CA ALA A 673 -20.76 31.98 -0.73
C ALA A 673 -21.55 31.02 0.18
N ARG A 674 -22.77 30.65 -0.20
CA ARG A 674 -23.59 29.68 0.54
C ARG A 674 -23.01 28.27 0.50
N LEU A 675 -22.60 27.80 -0.67
CA LEU A 675 -22.12 26.43 -0.87
C LEU A 675 -20.74 26.18 -0.20
N LEU A 676 -19.80 27.13 -0.31
CA LEU A 676 -18.49 27.07 0.37
C LEU A 676 -18.65 26.97 1.90
N ILE A 677 -19.47 27.84 2.47
CA ILE A 677 -19.71 27.92 3.93
C ILE A 677 -20.54 26.74 4.45
N ASN A 678 -21.44 26.18 3.64
CA ASN A 678 -22.10 24.91 3.95
C ASN A 678 -21.07 23.75 3.97
N ALA A 679 -20.16 23.65 3.00
CA ALA A 679 -19.16 22.59 2.92
C ALA A 679 -18.19 22.57 4.13
N LYS A 680 -17.69 23.74 4.57
CA LYS A 680 -16.94 23.88 5.83
C LYS A 680 -17.79 23.68 7.11
N GLY A 681 -19.08 23.32 6.99
CA GLY A 681 -19.98 23.02 8.11
C GLY A 681 -20.60 24.24 8.80
N TYR A 682 -20.17 25.45 8.46
CA TYR A 682 -20.59 26.70 9.10
C TYR A 682 -21.99 27.19 8.68
N GLY A 683 -22.65 26.53 7.73
CA GLY A 683 -23.99 26.88 7.25
C GLY A 683 -25.11 26.93 8.32
N LYS A 684 -24.94 26.25 9.47
CA LYS A 684 -25.86 26.44 10.62
C LYS A 684 -25.67 27.79 11.30
N LEU A 685 -24.42 28.27 11.42
CA LEU A 685 -24.08 29.56 12.01
C LEU A 685 -24.42 30.72 11.06
N ALA A 686 -24.08 30.59 9.78
CA ALA A 686 -24.27 31.65 8.77
C ALA A 686 -25.75 32.02 8.50
N ARG A 687 -26.70 31.17 8.91
CA ARG A 687 -28.15 31.44 8.92
C ARG A 687 -28.64 32.30 10.09
N LEU A 688 -27.75 32.71 10.99
CA LEU A 688 -28.05 33.64 12.09
C LEU A 688 -27.45 35.01 11.73
N PRO A 689 -28.06 35.79 10.80
CA PRO A 689 -27.44 36.99 10.23
C PRO A 689 -27.16 38.08 11.28
N GLU A 690 -27.88 38.09 12.41
CA GLU A 690 -27.66 39.03 13.52
C GLU A 690 -26.30 38.81 14.24
N LEU A 691 -25.63 37.68 14.02
CA LEU A 691 -24.28 37.41 14.53
C LEU A 691 -23.17 38.02 13.65
N PHE A 692 -23.49 38.55 12.48
CA PHE A 692 -22.50 38.92 11.45
C PHE A 692 -22.64 40.38 11.03
N ASN A 693 -21.56 41.15 11.20
CA ASN A 693 -21.46 42.48 10.61
C ASN A 693 -21.01 42.38 9.13
N LEU A 694 -21.76 42.99 8.21
CA LEU A 694 -21.50 42.93 6.77
C LEU A 694 -20.98 44.27 6.23
N SER A 695 -19.68 44.49 6.38
CA SER A 695 -18.98 45.73 6.00
C SER A 695 -18.60 45.80 4.52
N VAL A 696 -19.58 45.76 3.61
CA VAL A 696 -19.37 45.97 2.16
C VAL A 696 -20.29 47.07 1.60
N GLY A 697 -19.80 47.83 0.61
CA GLY A 697 -20.47 49.01 0.06
C GLY A 697 -21.76 48.76 -0.72
N ASP A 698 -22.15 47.49 -0.89
CA ASP A 698 -23.39 47.01 -1.51
C ASP A 698 -24.15 46.02 -0.60
N ALA A 699 -23.95 46.08 0.72
CA ALA A 699 -24.61 45.20 1.70
C ALA A 699 -26.15 45.26 1.69
N THR A 700 -26.73 46.35 1.18
CA THR A 700 -28.18 46.49 0.94
C THR A 700 -28.68 45.58 -0.19
N SER A 701 -27.82 45.26 -1.17
CA SER A 701 -28.10 44.32 -2.27
C SER A 701 -27.93 42.85 -1.85
N VAL A 702 -27.52 42.57 -0.62
CA VAL A 702 -27.39 41.21 -0.07
C VAL A 702 -28.68 40.85 0.71
N PRO A 703 -29.46 39.85 0.24
CA PRO A 703 -30.67 39.39 0.94
C PRO A 703 -30.35 38.98 2.38
N LYS A 704 -31.28 39.22 3.32
CA LYS A 704 -31.03 39.04 4.77
C LYS A 704 -30.44 37.67 5.09
N ASP A 705 -31.01 36.62 4.54
CA ASP A 705 -30.64 35.22 4.82
C ASP A 705 -29.27 34.82 4.24
N TYR A 706 -28.70 35.65 3.35
CA TYR A 706 -27.35 35.49 2.81
C TYR A 706 -26.30 36.33 3.54
N ARG A 707 -26.68 37.24 4.47
CA ARG A 707 -25.72 38.18 5.08
C ARG A 707 -24.62 37.50 5.88
N GLY A 708 -24.96 36.49 6.69
CA GLY A 708 -23.96 35.72 7.44
C GLY A 708 -23.03 34.93 6.52
N TYR A 709 -23.56 34.37 5.43
CA TYR A 709 -22.78 33.67 4.40
C TYR A 709 -21.78 34.60 3.70
N VAL A 710 -22.22 35.79 3.27
CA VAL A 710 -21.36 36.79 2.62
C VAL A 710 -20.33 37.35 3.59
N ALA A 711 -20.74 37.70 4.82
CA ALA A 711 -19.81 38.18 5.85
C ALA A 711 -18.74 37.14 6.20
N ALA A 712 -19.11 35.85 6.25
CA ALA A 712 -18.16 34.77 6.48
C ALA A 712 -17.13 34.65 5.34
N VAL A 713 -17.54 34.57 4.07
CA VAL A 713 -16.55 34.44 2.96
C VAL A 713 -15.70 35.68 2.75
N VAL A 714 -16.19 36.88 3.09
CA VAL A 714 -15.40 38.13 3.06
C VAL A 714 -14.43 38.16 4.23
N GLY A 715 -14.89 37.91 5.46
CA GLY A 715 -14.08 37.96 6.68
C GLY A 715 -13.01 36.86 6.75
N LEU A 716 -13.27 35.69 6.17
CA LEU A 716 -12.31 34.60 6.00
C LEU A 716 -11.38 34.79 4.78
N GLY A 717 -11.54 35.87 4.00
CA GLY A 717 -10.71 36.15 2.81
C GLY A 717 -10.92 35.21 1.61
N ILE A 718 -11.90 34.29 1.68
CA ILE A 718 -12.23 33.33 0.62
C ILE A 718 -12.71 34.08 -0.63
N MET A 719 -13.69 34.99 -0.44
CA MET A 719 -14.26 35.85 -1.47
C MET A 719 -14.15 37.33 -1.06
N PRO A 720 -12.98 37.97 -1.23
CA PRO A 720 -12.80 39.39 -0.92
C PRO A 720 -13.75 40.30 -1.73
N ALA A 721 -13.99 41.49 -1.18
CA ALA A 721 -14.76 42.53 -1.84
C ALA A 721 -13.95 43.19 -2.97
N GLU A 722 -14.52 43.24 -4.18
CA GLU A 722 -13.93 43.88 -5.35
C GLU A 722 -14.24 45.40 -5.28
N SER A 723 -13.19 46.23 -5.14
CA SER A 723 -13.31 47.68 -4.93
C SER A 723 -14.31 48.07 -3.82
N GLY A 724 -14.32 47.30 -2.72
CA GLY A 724 -15.19 47.51 -1.57
C GLY A 724 -16.63 46.99 -1.71
N LYS A 725 -16.98 46.31 -2.82
CA LYS A 725 -18.30 45.72 -3.07
C LYS A 725 -18.23 44.19 -3.17
N PHE A 726 -19.27 43.49 -2.76
CA PHE A 726 -19.36 42.04 -2.90
C PHE A 726 -19.87 41.59 -4.28
N ALA A 727 -20.62 42.43 -4.99
CA ALA A 727 -21.23 42.14 -6.29
C ALA A 727 -22.08 40.85 -6.30
N PRO A 728 -23.14 40.76 -5.47
CA PRO A 728 -23.86 39.51 -5.19
C PRO A 728 -24.39 38.75 -6.42
N ALA A 729 -24.78 39.46 -7.48
CA ALA A 729 -25.32 38.89 -8.72
C ALA A 729 -24.27 38.59 -9.81
N LYS A 730 -22.98 38.90 -9.60
CA LYS A 730 -21.90 38.55 -10.53
C LYS A 730 -21.79 37.02 -10.64
N MET A 731 -21.79 36.51 -11.88
CA MET A 731 -21.48 35.10 -12.16
C MET A 731 -20.00 34.81 -11.90
N VAL A 732 -19.71 33.60 -11.41
CA VAL A 732 -18.36 33.15 -11.04
C VAL A 732 -17.80 32.26 -12.15
N THR A 733 -16.57 32.55 -12.62
CA THR A 733 -15.93 31.68 -13.63
C THR A 733 -15.34 30.41 -13.01
N ARG A 734 -15.09 29.37 -13.83
CA ARG A 734 -14.38 28.15 -13.42
C ARG A 734 -13.00 28.46 -12.81
N GLY A 735 -12.29 29.47 -13.33
CA GLY A 735 -11.03 29.98 -12.77
C GLY A 735 -11.21 30.70 -11.43
N GLU A 736 -12.18 31.62 -11.32
CA GLU A 736 -12.51 32.27 -10.04
C GLU A 736 -12.91 31.24 -8.97
N ALA A 737 -13.67 30.22 -9.36
CA ALA A 737 -14.11 29.15 -8.48
C ALA A 737 -12.96 28.29 -7.96
N ALA A 738 -11.97 27.95 -8.82
CA ALA A 738 -10.76 27.25 -8.41
C ALA A 738 -9.98 28.05 -7.33
N THR A 739 -9.75 29.34 -7.56
CA THR A 739 -9.08 30.21 -6.58
C THR A 739 -9.86 30.36 -5.26
N MET A 740 -11.20 30.51 -5.32
CA MET A 740 -12.03 30.56 -4.11
C MET A 740 -12.00 29.23 -3.34
N LEU A 741 -11.98 28.10 -4.03
CA LEU A 741 -11.90 26.78 -3.42
C LEU A 741 -10.53 26.54 -2.77
N VAL A 742 -9.42 26.88 -3.43
CA VAL A 742 -8.07 26.81 -2.83
C VAL A 742 -7.95 27.70 -1.60
N ARG A 743 -8.57 28.88 -1.58
CA ARG A 743 -8.61 29.73 -0.37
C ARG A 743 -9.43 29.10 0.76
N MET A 744 -10.61 28.55 0.46
CA MET A 744 -11.44 27.85 1.45
C MET A 744 -10.71 26.65 2.07
N LEU A 745 -9.82 26.01 1.30
CA LEU A 745 -9.05 24.83 1.71
C LEU A 745 -7.64 25.16 2.23
N LYS A 746 -7.31 26.45 2.43
CA LYS A 746 -6.14 26.94 3.19
C LYS A 746 -6.56 27.53 4.56
N LEU A 747 -7.76 27.16 5.00
CA LEU A 747 -8.47 27.49 6.24
C LEU A 747 -9.08 26.20 6.80
#